data_AF-A0A0R3P3C9-F1
#
_entry.id   AF-A0A0R3P3C9-F1
#
_cell.length_a   1.000
_cell.length_b   1.000
_cell.length_c   1.000
_cell.angle_alpha   90.00
_cell.angle_beta   90.00
_cell.angle_gamma   90.00
#
_symmetry.space_group_name_H-M   'P 1'
#
loop_
_entity.id
_entity.type
_entity.pdbx_description
1 polymer ?
#
loop_
_entity_poly.entity_id
_entity_poly.type
_entity_poly.pdbx_seq_one_letter_code
_entity_poly.pdbx_strand_id
1 'polypeptide(L)'
;MLRSCVCLRSDEDGKRRGSSVEDASSCRSSEIERVGASMQTLGPSGQPQSVAAQTTTRASSLLQFFHRKGWCKHFRKPLRGMSASRAEKTIRAAIFIQKWYRRHQARREMMRRCNWQIFQNLEYASEQDQAELYKFFNDLIKHMPQAAGRKNQHHGESIISLLDEKDDMMDELGDTVNAKIEMPIRKSHIDLLIDVFRKKRGNRLHPKYVALILREGAKSLKQLPNISMVSTAVSQQVTVCGDLHGKLDDLLVVLHKNGLPSSSNPYVFNGDFVDRGKRGLEVLLLLLSLYLAFPQAVFLNRGNHEDSVMNARYGFIREVEGKYPRNHKRLLAIIDEVYRWLPLGSVLNSRVLIVHGGISDNTSLDLIKSIDRGKYVSILRPPLTDGEPLDKTEWQQIFDIMWSDPQTVMGCVPNTLRGAGVWFGPDVTENFLQRHRLSYVIRSHECKPNGHEFMHDNKVITIFSASNYYAIGSNKGAYIRLNNQLMPHFVQYISAASQSKRLSFKQRMGMVESSALKELAVKMRDYRDELEDEFKKFDPDNTGCITITNWCYVMEKVTKLGLPWRLLRDKLAPGTDSHMVNYYTTLDLLDTDVILEAEADGTSVMDALYANKASLVAIFNIIDADDSGEITLDEFETAIDLLTAHMPGAYSKEEMLEKCRMMDLNGDGKVDLNEFLEAFRLSDVQRKQQQDENTRRRSEVRASTKPSDPVTELADRISRNTVIVEQDIDPSDCEAKVIKPNKA
;
A
#
# COMPACT_ATOMS: atom_id res chain seq x y z
N MET A 1 -2.98 10.95 -45.96
CA MET A 1 -3.79 12.17 -46.14
C MET A 1 -4.57 12.44 -44.87
N LEU A 2 -4.18 13.47 -44.12
CA LEU A 2 -5.03 14.43 -43.43
C LEU A 2 -4.06 15.50 -42.91
N ARG A 3 -4.01 16.63 -43.63
CA ARG A 3 -3.15 17.76 -43.34
C ARG A 3 -3.66 18.49 -42.09
N SER A 4 -2.72 18.84 -41.24
CA SER A 4 -2.86 19.79 -40.14
C SER A 4 -3.37 21.13 -40.65
N CYS A 5 -4.39 21.67 -39.98
CA CYS A 5 -4.87 23.02 -40.22
C CYS A 5 -4.05 23.97 -39.34
N VAL A 6 -3.09 24.67 -39.94
CA VAL A 6 -2.35 25.78 -39.35
C VAL A 6 -3.09 27.05 -39.72
N CYS A 7 -3.61 27.77 -38.73
CA CYS A 7 -4.19 29.10 -38.92
C CYS A 7 -3.04 30.12 -39.09
N LEU A 8 -2.73 30.47 -40.34
CA LEU A 8 -1.95 31.66 -40.67
C LEU A 8 -2.90 32.86 -40.74
N ARG A 9 -2.69 33.85 -39.87
CA ARG A 9 -3.14 35.23 -40.10
C ARG A 9 -1.94 36.02 -40.61
N SER A 10 -2.10 36.58 -41.80
CA SER A 10 -1.26 37.63 -42.36
C SER A 10 -1.57 38.95 -41.66
N ASP A 11 -0.56 39.74 -41.34
CA ASP A 11 -0.62 41.21 -41.43
C ASP A 11 0.80 41.74 -41.71
N GLU A 12 0.92 42.46 -42.82
CA GLU A 12 2.06 43.30 -43.19
C GLU A 12 1.91 44.65 -42.49
N ASP A 13 2.86 45.01 -41.61
CA ASP A 13 3.59 46.28 -41.71
C ASP A 13 4.54 46.45 -40.52
N GLY A 14 5.78 46.83 -40.82
CA GLY A 14 6.87 46.89 -39.86
C GLY A 14 6.91 48.17 -39.02
N LYS A 15 7.36 48.02 -37.75
CA LYS A 15 8.31 48.92 -37.08
C LYS A 15 8.74 48.36 -35.71
N ARG A 16 10.05 48.45 -35.43
CA ARG A 16 10.71 48.14 -34.14
C ARG A 16 10.46 49.22 -33.09
N ARG A 17 10.20 48.80 -31.84
CA ARG A 17 10.48 49.40 -30.49
C ARG A 17 9.91 48.38 -29.48
N GLY A 18 10.40 48.06 -28.28
CA GLY A 18 11.36 48.64 -27.33
C GLY A 18 10.76 48.47 -25.92
N SER A 19 11.23 47.47 -25.16
CA SER A 19 11.12 47.19 -23.69
C SER A 19 9.77 47.20 -22.92
N SER A 20 9.73 46.25 -21.94
CA SER A 20 9.10 46.26 -20.58
C SER A 20 7.64 45.83 -20.33
N VAL A 21 7.53 44.80 -19.46
CA VAL A 21 6.59 44.59 -18.32
C VAL A 21 5.13 44.16 -18.58
N GLU A 22 4.81 43.00 -17.96
CA GLU A 22 3.51 42.48 -17.44
C GLU A 22 2.34 42.06 -18.36
N ASP A 23 1.73 40.93 -17.94
CA ASP A 23 0.37 40.38 -18.15
C ASP A 23 -0.10 39.75 -19.49
N ALA A 24 -0.27 38.42 -19.44
CA ALA A 24 -1.47 37.66 -19.85
C ALA A 24 -1.27 36.16 -19.52
N SER A 25 -1.82 35.61 -18.43
CA SER A 25 -3.17 35.02 -18.25
C SER A 25 -3.49 33.84 -19.22
N SER A 26 -3.60 32.62 -18.69
CA SER A 26 -4.87 31.94 -18.34
C SER A 26 -5.72 31.55 -19.54
N CYS A 27 -5.65 30.28 -19.94
CA CYS A 27 -6.74 29.61 -20.67
C CYS A 27 -7.18 28.36 -19.90
N ARG A 28 -8.34 28.52 -19.27
CA ARG A 28 -9.17 27.48 -18.66
C ARG A 28 -9.72 26.54 -19.74
N SER A 29 -9.86 25.27 -19.38
CA SER A 29 -10.94 24.41 -19.87
C SER A 29 -11.52 23.73 -18.63
N SER A 30 -12.48 24.41 -18.03
CA SER A 30 -13.31 23.94 -16.93
C SER A 30 -14.76 24.19 -17.33
N GLU A 31 -15.44 23.18 -17.85
CA GLU A 31 -16.88 23.16 -17.97
C GLU A 31 -17.36 21.71 -17.97
N ILE A 32 -18.44 21.47 -17.23
CA ILE A 32 -19.10 20.19 -16.88
C ILE A 32 -18.70 19.65 -15.50
N GLU A 33 -19.40 20.17 -14.48
CA GLU A 33 -20.04 19.44 -13.37
C GLU A 33 -20.30 20.39 -12.19
N ARG A 34 -21.48 21.01 -12.19
CA ARG A 34 -22.19 21.50 -10.98
C ARG A 34 -23.60 21.95 -11.36
N VAL A 35 -24.61 21.15 -11.05
CA VAL A 35 -25.92 21.61 -10.54
C VAL A 35 -26.50 20.49 -9.69
N GLY A 36 -26.83 20.78 -8.43
CA GLY A 36 -27.65 19.88 -7.62
C GLY A 36 -27.54 20.00 -6.09
N ALA A 37 -27.69 21.19 -5.52
CA ALA A 37 -28.03 21.33 -4.10
C ALA A 37 -28.83 22.62 -3.86
N SER A 38 -30.05 22.51 -3.36
CA SER A 38 -30.81 23.61 -2.76
C SER A 38 -31.39 23.12 -1.44
N MET A 39 -30.99 23.76 -0.35
CA MET A 39 -31.61 23.65 0.97
C MET A 39 -32.93 24.42 1.00
N GLN A 40 -33.90 23.92 1.77
CA GLN A 40 -35.16 24.60 2.10
C GLN A 40 -35.09 25.19 3.51
N THR A 41 -35.70 26.36 3.69
CA THR A 41 -36.02 26.99 4.99
C THR A 41 -37.55 27.05 5.17
N LEU A 42 -38.03 26.84 6.40
CA LEU A 42 -39.43 26.61 6.80
C LEU A 42 -40.26 27.88 7.11
N GLY A 43 -41.59 27.74 6.96
CA GLY A 43 -42.66 28.43 7.73
C GLY A 43 -43.95 28.71 6.90
N PRO A 44 -45.14 28.95 7.49
CA PRO A 44 -45.78 28.32 8.65
C PRO A 44 -47.27 27.97 8.37
N SER A 45 -47.67 26.70 8.40
CA SER A 45 -49.04 26.26 8.75
C SER A 45 -49.13 24.74 8.59
N GLY A 46 -49.56 24.07 9.65
CA GLY A 46 -49.45 22.62 9.80
C GLY A 46 -50.35 21.77 8.90
N GLN A 47 -49.77 20.63 8.55
CA GLN A 47 -50.38 19.34 8.17
C GLN A 47 -51.12 19.17 6.83
N PRO A 48 -51.08 17.93 6.28
CA PRO A 48 -50.99 17.70 4.84
C PRO A 48 -52.28 17.14 4.23
N GLN A 49 -52.59 17.53 2.99
CA GLN A 49 -53.52 16.78 2.14
C GLN A 49 -53.01 16.70 0.69
N SER A 50 -53.14 15.49 0.15
CA SER A 50 -52.73 15.05 -1.18
C SER A 50 -53.68 15.52 -2.27
N VAL A 51 -53.18 16.24 -3.28
CA VAL A 51 -53.79 16.28 -4.62
C VAL A 51 -52.68 16.39 -5.67
N ALA A 52 -52.72 15.48 -6.64
CA ALA A 52 -51.84 15.45 -7.80
C ALA A 52 -51.97 16.73 -8.62
N ALA A 53 -50.82 17.36 -8.96
CA ALA A 53 -50.78 18.48 -9.87
C ALA A 53 -49.67 18.29 -10.92
N GLN A 54 -50.14 18.29 -12.16
CA GLN A 54 -49.38 18.40 -13.40
C GLN A 54 -48.46 19.62 -13.36
N THR A 55 -47.20 19.45 -13.74
CA THR A 55 -46.37 20.57 -14.23
C THR A 55 -45.58 20.17 -15.46
N THR A 56 -45.70 21.04 -16.44
CA THR A 56 -45.15 21.06 -17.79
C THR A 56 -43.62 21.13 -17.79
N THR A 57 -42.96 20.15 -18.42
CA THR A 57 -41.53 20.17 -18.74
C THR A 57 -41.31 20.75 -20.15
N ARG A 58 -40.68 21.93 -20.21
CA ARG A 58 -40.03 22.46 -21.42
C ARG A 58 -38.71 21.69 -21.62
N ALA A 59 -38.76 20.58 -22.35
CA ALA A 59 -37.57 19.89 -22.86
C ALA A 59 -37.18 20.49 -24.23
N SER A 60 -36.01 21.12 -24.31
CA SER A 60 -35.46 21.73 -25.52
C SER A 60 -34.78 20.70 -26.44
N SER A 61 -35.52 20.36 -27.52
CA SER A 61 -35.07 20.38 -28.92
C SER A 61 -33.89 19.55 -29.44
N LEU A 62 -33.67 18.31 -28.96
CA LEU A 62 -32.88 17.31 -29.72
C LEU A 62 -33.51 15.91 -29.80
N LEU A 63 -34.66 15.69 -29.17
CA LEU A 63 -35.35 14.39 -29.10
C LEU A 63 -36.66 14.31 -29.91
N GLN A 64 -37.01 15.33 -30.69
CA GLN A 64 -38.21 15.33 -31.55
C GLN A 64 -38.02 14.67 -32.94
N PHE A 65 -36.89 14.00 -33.20
CA PHE A 65 -36.68 13.28 -34.46
C PHE A 65 -37.03 11.79 -34.42
N PHE A 66 -37.41 11.23 -33.27
CA PHE A 66 -37.63 9.78 -33.10
C PHE A 66 -39.06 9.36 -32.71
N HIS A 67 -40.08 10.15 -33.08
CA HIS A 67 -41.46 9.66 -33.05
C HIS A 67 -42.27 10.16 -34.25
N ARG A 68 -42.14 9.44 -35.38
CA ARG A 68 -43.24 9.36 -36.35
C ARG A 68 -43.45 7.90 -36.72
N LYS A 69 -44.58 7.36 -36.26
CA LYS A 69 -45.13 6.06 -36.65
C LYS A 69 -45.18 5.99 -38.18
N GLY A 70 -44.39 5.09 -38.79
CA GLY A 70 -44.38 4.90 -40.24
C GLY A 70 -43.18 4.13 -40.82
N TRP A 71 -42.10 3.93 -40.06
CA TRP A 71 -40.85 3.37 -40.60
C TRP A 71 -40.53 1.92 -40.17
N CYS A 72 -41.52 1.12 -39.79
CA CYS A 72 -41.33 -0.29 -39.39
C CYS A 72 -42.05 -1.32 -40.28
N LYS A 73 -42.35 -1.02 -41.55
CA LYS A 73 -42.96 -2.01 -42.46
C LYS A 73 -42.25 -2.27 -43.79
N HIS A 74 -41.07 -1.71 -44.04
CA HIS A 74 -40.33 -1.96 -45.30
C HIS A 74 -39.00 -2.72 -45.17
N PHE A 75 -38.60 -3.16 -43.96
CA PHE A 75 -37.38 -3.96 -43.76
C PHE A 75 -37.64 -5.47 -43.64
N ARG A 76 -38.49 -6.02 -44.50
CA ARG A 76 -38.57 -7.47 -44.73
C ARG A 76 -38.63 -7.77 -46.23
N LYS A 77 -37.47 -7.68 -46.88
CA LYS A 77 -37.00 -8.54 -47.99
C LYS A 77 -35.58 -8.09 -48.37
N PRO A 78 -34.61 -9.00 -48.57
CA PRO A 78 -33.30 -8.62 -49.06
C PRO A 78 -33.41 -8.31 -50.55
N LEU A 79 -33.54 -7.03 -50.90
CA LEU A 79 -33.28 -6.58 -52.26
C LEU A 79 -31.77 -6.65 -52.50
N ARG A 80 -31.34 -7.74 -53.12
CA ARG A 80 -30.01 -7.86 -53.75
C ARG A 80 -29.80 -6.65 -54.66
N GLY A 81 -28.76 -5.86 -54.41
CA GLY A 81 -28.13 -5.06 -55.47
C GLY A 81 -28.05 -3.53 -55.32
N MET A 82 -28.33 -2.92 -54.16
CA MET A 82 -28.09 -1.47 -54.00
C MET A 82 -26.90 -1.18 -53.06
N SER A 83 -25.85 -0.58 -53.63
CA SER A 83 -24.68 -0.10 -52.88
C SER A 83 -25.12 0.95 -51.86
N ALA A 84 -24.84 0.72 -50.57
CA ALA A 84 -25.05 1.69 -49.50
C ALA A 84 -24.45 3.06 -49.88
N SER A 85 -25.19 4.13 -49.56
CA SER A 85 -24.75 5.49 -49.87
C SER A 85 -23.44 5.81 -49.14
N ARG A 86 -22.63 6.74 -49.68
CA ARG A 86 -21.38 7.16 -49.03
C ARG A 86 -21.61 7.61 -47.58
N ALA A 87 -22.70 8.35 -47.33
CA ALA A 87 -23.09 8.79 -45.99
C ALA A 87 -23.43 7.62 -45.06
N GLU A 88 -24.15 6.60 -45.55
CA GLU A 88 -24.48 5.42 -44.76
C GLU A 88 -23.23 4.58 -44.42
N LYS A 89 -22.30 4.42 -45.38
CA LYS A 89 -21.01 3.77 -45.13
C LYS A 89 -20.18 4.54 -44.09
N THR A 90 -20.13 5.87 -44.17
CA THR A 90 -19.44 6.72 -43.19
C THR A 90 -20.05 6.62 -41.80
N ILE A 91 -21.38 6.65 -41.67
CA ILE A 91 -22.05 6.51 -40.37
C ILE A 91 -21.81 5.12 -39.77
N ARG A 92 -21.90 4.05 -40.57
CA ARG A 92 -21.60 2.68 -40.12
C ARG A 92 -20.15 2.54 -39.65
N ALA A 93 -19.20 3.12 -40.37
CA ALA A 93 -17.79 3.13 -39.98
C ALA A 93 -17.57 3.90 -38.66
N ALA A 94 -18.19 5.08 -38.51
CA ALA A 94 -18.09 5.87 -37.28
C ALA A 94 -18.64 5.11 -36.06
N ILE A 95 -19.81 4.46 -36.19
CA ILE A 95 -20.39 3.63 -35.12
C ILE A 95 -19.48 2.44 -34.79
N PHE A 96 -18.90 1.79 -35.80
CA PHE A 96 -17.96 0.69 -35.59
C PHE A 96 -16.73 1.14 -34.81
N ILE A 97 -16.09 2.24 -35.22
CA ILE A 97 -14.93 2.83 -34.53
C ILE A 97 -15.29 3.20 -33.09
N GLN A 98 -16.46 3.82 -32.86
CA GLN A 98 -16.91 4.17 -31.51
C GLN A 98 -17.14 2.94 -30.64
N LYS A 99 -17.78 1.88 -31.17
CA LYS A 99 -17.98 0.61 -30.44
C LYS A 99 -16.65 -0.04 -30.10
N TRP A 100 -15.73 -0.12 -31.07
CA TRP A 100 -14.40 -0.67 -30.86
C TRP A 100 -13.63 0.13 -29.80
N TYR A 101 -13.65 1.46 -29.89
CA TYR A 101 -12.98 2.34 -28.93
C TYR A 101 -13.54 2.18 -27.52
N ARG A 102 -14.88 2.13 -27.35
CA ARG A 102 -15.51 1.89 -26.04
C ARG A 102 -15.13 0.52 -25.47
N ARG A 103 -15.13 -0.53 -26.30
CA ARG A 103 -14.72 -1.89 -25.90
C ARG A 103 -13.24 -1.93 -25.50
N HIS A 104 -12.39 -1.23 -26.23
CA HIS A 104 -10.97 -1.12 -25.94
C HIS A 104 -10.72 -0.40 -24.62
N GLN A 105 -11.38 0.75 -24.41
CA GLN A 105 -11.32 1.50 -23.15
C GLN A 105 -11.78 0.66 -21.96
N ALA A 106 -12.90 -0.06 -22.11
CA ALA A 106 -13.42 -0.95 -21.07
C ALA A 106 -12.45 -2.09 -20.73
N ARG A 107 -11.84 -2.74 -21.74
CA ARG A 107 -10.81 -3.77 -21.53
C ARG A 107 -9.58 -3.23 -20.81
N ARG A 108 -9.10 -2.04 -21.20
CA ARG A 108 -7.95 -1.40 -20.55
C ARG A 108 -8.23 -1.05 -19.10
N GLU A 109 -9.40 -0.50 -18.81
CA GLU A 109 -9.80 -0.17 -17.44
C GLU A 109 -9.96 -1.44 -16.58
N MET A 110 -10.52 -2.51 -17.16
CA MET A 110 -10.59 -3.82 -16.50
C MET A 110 -9.19 -4.36 -16.16
N MET A 111 -8.25 -4.31 -17.10
CA MET A 111 -6.85 -4.73 -16.85
C MET A 111 -6.19 -3.88 -15.77
N ARG A 112 -6.39 -2.56 -15.80
CA ARG A 112 -5.88 -1.65 -14.78
C ARG A 112 -6.39 -2.02 -13.39
N ARG A 113 -7.69 -2.31 -13.25
CA ARG A 113 -8.31 -2.74 -11.99
C ARG A 113 -7.78 -4.09 -11.52
N CYS A 114 -7.60 -5.04 -12.44
CA CYS A 114 -7.05 -6.34 -12.12
C CYS A 114 -5.61 -6.24 -11.59
N ASN A 115 -4.75 -5.47 -12.27
CA ASN A 115 -3.38 -5.21 -11.80
C ASN A 115 -3.36 -4.49 -10.44
N TRP A 116 -4.29 -3.57 -10.22
CA TRP A 116 -4.45 -2.90 -8.94
C TRP A 116 -4.81 -3.86 -7.81
N GLN A 117 -5.75 -4.77 -8.07
CA GLN A 117 -6.15 -5.80 -7.10
C GLN A 117 -5.00 -6.74 -6.74
N ILE A 118 -4.11 -7.07 -7.70
CA ILE A 118 -2.90 -7.84 -7.40
C ILE A 118 -2.07 -7.12 -6.34
N PHE A 119 -1.68 -5.87 -6.57
CA PHE A 119 -0.85 -5.13 -5.62
C PHE A 119 -1.51 -4.99 -4.25
N GLN A 120 -2.78 -4.59 -4.24
CA GLN A 120 -3.52 -4.38 -2.99
C GLN A 120 -3.66 -5.68 -2.18
N ASN A 121 -4.03 -6.79 -2.81
CA ASN A 121 -4.22 -8.05 -2.11
C ASN A 121 -2.90 -8.66 -1.65
N LEU A 122 -1.81 -8.51 -2.42
CA LEU A 122 -0.48 -8.94 -1.99
C LEU A 122 0.01 -8.14 -0.78
N GLU A 123 -0.21 -6.84 -0.77
CA GLU A 123 0.12 -5.97 0.37
C GLU A 123 -0.69 -6.36 1.61
N TYR A 124 -2.00 -6.53 1.46
CA TYR A 124 -2.87 -6.94 2.56
C TYR A 124 -2.54 -8.34 3.09
N ALA A 125 -2.25 -9.31 2.22
CA ALA A 125 -1.77 -10.63 2.65
C ALA A 125 -0.47 -10.53 3.45
N SER A 126 0.47 -9.66 3.02
CA SER A 126 1.73 -9.49 3.75
C SER A 126 1.55 -8.86 5.13
N GLU A 127 0.59 -7.95 5.29
CA GLU A 127 0.26 -7.35 6.59
C GLU A 127 -0.53 -8.32 7.48
N GLN A 128 -1.42 -9.12 6.88
CA GLN A 128 -2.17 -10.14 7.59
C GLN A 128 -1.23 -11.20 8.17
N ASP A 129 -0.29 -11.73 7.39
CA ASP A 129 0.73 -12.66 7.86
C ASP A 129 1.45 -12.10 9.11
N GLN A 130 1.71 -10.79 9.13
CA GLN A 130 2.38 -10.13 10.24
C GLN A 130 1.48 -10.01 11.46
N ALA A 131 0.22 -9.62 11.26
CA ALA A 131 -0.76 -9.51 12.33
C ALA A 131 -1.07 -10.88 12.95
N GLU A 132 -1.17 -11.95 12.15
CA GLU A 132 -1.39 -13.32 12.62
C GLU A 132 -0.20 -13.85 13.41
N LEU A 133 1.02 -13.68 12.89
CA LEU A 133 2.25 -14.04 13.61
C LEU A 133 2.30 -13.36 14.98
N TYR A 134 1.89 -12.09 15.03
CA TYR A 134 1.89 -11.33 16.27
C TYR A 134 0.76 -11.73 17.23
N LYS A 135 -0.44 -11.99 16.71
CA LYS A 135 -1.56 -12.52 17.48
C LYS A 135 -1.17 -13.85 18.13
N PHE A 136 -0.52 -14.73 17.38
CA PHE A 136 0.05 -15.98 17.90
C PHE A 136 1.00 -15.72 19.08
N PHE A 137 1.93 -14.77 18.95
CA PHE A 137 2.85 -14.42 20.04
C PHE A 137 2.15 -13.82 21.26
N ASN A 138 1.16 -12.93 21.05
CA ASN A 138 0.39 -12.35 22.15
C ASN A 138 -0.44 -13.39 22.90
N ASP A 139 -1.07 -14.31 22.19
CA ASP A 139 -1.85 -15.39 22.80
C ASP A 139 -0.93 -16.29 23.64
N LEU A 140 0.28 -16.60 23.15
CA LEU A 140 1.28 -17.35 23.90
C LEU A 140 1.71 -16.61 25.20
N ILE A 141 1.97 -15.31 25.12
CA ILE A 141 2.34 -14.47 26.29
C ILE A 141 1.20 -14.37 27.31
N LYS A 142 -0.04 -14.18 26.85
CA LYS A 142 -1.22 -13.97 27.71
C LYS A 142 -1.61 -15.23 28.50
N HIS A 143 -1.35 -16.40 27.94
CA HIS A 143 -1.75 -17.67 28.54
C HIS A 143 -0.65 -18.32 29.39
N MET A 144 0.53 -17.69 29.51
CA MET A 144 1.63 -18.11 30.38
C MET A 144 2.07 -16.99 31.37
N PRO A 145 1.23 -16.58 32.35
CA PRO A 145 1.49 -15.41 33.19
C PRO A 145 2.59 -15.61 34.25
N GLN A 146 2.85 -16.87 34.66
CA GLN A 146 3.81 -17.17 35.73
C GLN A 146 5.27 -16.86 35.36
N ALA A 147 5.60 -16.87 34.06
CA ALA A 147 6.91 -16.47 33.54
C ALA A 147 7.02 -14.93 33.35
N ALA A 148 5.92 -14.24 33.02
CA ALA A 148 5.91 -12.80 32.82
C ALA A 148 6.05 -12.00 34.13
N GLY A 149 5.65 -12.59 35.27
CA GLY A 149 5.62 -11.93 36.58
C GLY A 149 6.96 -11.76 37.29
N ARG A 150 8.09 -12.29 36.78
CA ARG A 150 9.37 -12.27 37.51
C ARG A 150 10.50 -11.44 36.91
N LYS A 151 10.38 -10.87 35.69
CA LYS A 151 11.50 -10.14 35.05
C LYS A 151 11.17 -8.80 34.38
N ASN A 152 10.08 -8.13 34.74
CA ASN A 152 9.89 -6.72 34.33
C ASN A 152 10.66 -5.69 35.20
N GLN A 153 11.41 -6.13 36.23
CA GLN A 153 12.30 -5.23 36.97
C GLN A 153 13.62 -4.90 36.24
N HIS A 154 13.98 -5.58 35.15
CA HIS A 154 15.26 -5.37 34.44
C HIS A 154 15.14 -4.88 32.98
N HIS A 155 13.97 -4.39 32.54
CA HIS A 155 13.83 -3.66 31.26
C HIS A 155 13.37 -2.20 31.41
N GLY A 156 13.09 -1.76 32.65
CA GLY A 156 12.88 -0.34 32.97
C GLY A 156 14.19 0.42 33.28
N GLU A 157 15.23 -0.28 33.73
CA GLU A 157 16.56 0.28 33.93
C GLU A 157 17.43 -0.03 32.70
N SER A 158 17.87 1.03 31.98
CA SER A 158 18.92 1.04 30.93
C SER A 158 18.54 1.26 29.44
N ILE A 159 17.38 1.83 29.08
CA ILE A 159 17.28 2.61 27.81
C ILE A 159 17.63 4.08 28.06
N ILE A 160 17.24 4.61 29.23
CA ILE A 160 17.58 5.98 29.65
C ILE A 160 19.11 6.15 29.77
N SER A 161 19.86 5.14 30.22
CA SER A 161 21.33 5.21 30.25
C SER A 161 21.98 5.23 28.86
N LEU A 162 21.41 4.52 27.87
CA LEU A 162 21.88 4.56 26.47
C LEU A 162 21.61 5.92 25.79
N LEU A 163 20.64 6.68 26.28
CA LEU A 163 20.30 8.02 25.81
C LEU A 163 21.12 9.11 26.52
N ASP A 164 21.59 8.86 27.74
CA ASP A 164 22.41 9.75 28.57
C ASP A 164 23.93 9.63 28.31
N GLU A 165 24.39 8.57 27.64
CA GLU A 165 25.80 8.45 27.24
C GLU A 165 26.19 9.54 26.23
N LYS A 166 27.11 10.40 26.68
CA LYS A 166 27.76 11.47 25.90
C LYS A 166 28.26 10.94 24.55
N ASP A 167 27.69 11.50 23.48
CA ASP A 167 28.28 11.91 22.20
C ASP A 167 29.23 10.98 21.40
N ASP A 168 29.44 9.71 21.78
CA ASP A 168 30.43 8.84 21.13
C ASP A 168 29.82 7.96 20.02
N MET A 169 29.21 8.63 19.03
CA MET A 169 28.84 7.98 17.77
C MET A 169 30.12 7.68 16.99
N MET A 170 30.31 6.42 16.59
CA MET A 170 31.51 6.02 15.85
C MET A 170 31.48 6.57 14.43
N ASP A 171 32.63 6.99 13.90
CA ASP A 171 32.74 7.37 12.50
C ASP A 171 32.41 6.16 11.60
N GLU A 172 31.67 6.39 10.51
CA GLU A 172 31.34 5.35 9.53
C GLU A 172 32.42 5.20 8.46
N LEU A 173 32.49 4.03 7.83
CA LEU A 173 33.34 3.82 6.65
C LEU A 173 32.74 4.53 5.41
N GLY A 174 33.51 5.45 4.82
CA GLY A 174 33.20 6.15 3.58
C GLY A 174 32.92 7.65 3.77
N ASP A 175 32.62 8.34 2.65
CA ASP A 175 32.42 9.80 2.66
C ASP A 175 31.13 10.19 3.41
N THR A 176 31.28 10.79 4.58
CA THR A 176 30.22 11.56 5.25
C THR A 176 30.28 13.01 4.78
N VAL A 177 29.13 13.66 4.65
CA VAL A 177 29.13 15.09 4.29
C VAL A 177 29.59 15.90 5.50
N ASN A 178 30.55 16.79 5.28
CA ASN A 178 30.95 17.82 6.26
C ASN A 178 29.87 18.90 6.38
N ALA A 179 28.69 18.51 6.87
CA ALA A 179 27.53 19.36 7.07
C ALA A 179 27.40 19.64 8.58
N LYS A 180 27.72 20.85 9.01
CA LYS A 180 27.58 21.24 10.43
C LYS A 180 26.12 21.59 10.72
N ILE A 181 25.44 20.72 11.48
CA ILE A 181 24.07 20.96 11.95
C ILE A 181 24.13 21.32 13.44
N GLU A 182 23.49 22.43 13.81
CA GLU A 182 23.41 22.92 15.19
C GLU A 182 21.97 23.25 15.59
N MET A 183 21.73 23.26 16.90
CA MET A 183 20.45 23.63 17.49
C MET A 183 20.42 25.13 17.84
N PRO A 184 19.28 25.83 17.67
CA PRO A 184 18.03 25.35 17.08
C PRO A 184 18.14 25.15 15.56
N ILE A 185 17.40 24.18 15.00
CA ILE A 185 17.34 23.97 13.55
C ILE A 185 16.77 25.22 12.88
N ARG A 186 17.48 25.75 11.87
CA ARG A 186 17.07 26.93 11.10
C ARG A 186 16.77 26.55 9.67
N LYS A 187 16.11 27.45 8.93
CA LYS A 187 15.83 27.28 7.50
C LYS A 187 17.10 26.95 6.67
N SER A 188 18.24 27.57 6.98
CA SER A 188 19.52 27.27 6.32
C SER A 188 19.95 25.80 6.49
N HIS A 189 19.66 25.18 7.64
CA HIS A 189 19.91 23.75 7.85
C HIS A 189 18.96 22.89 7.02
N ILE A 190 17.70 23.32 6.84
CA ILE A 190 16.73 22.63 5.95
C ILE A 190 17.21 22.66 4.50
N ASP A 191 17.63 23.82 4.00
CA ASP A 191 18.13 23.96 2.64
C ASP A 191 19.37 23.06 2.42
N LEU A 192 20.28 23.03 3.40
CA LEU A 192 21.44 22.12 3.41
C LEU A 192 21.02 20.64 3.37
N LEU A 193 20.06 20.23 4.20
CA LEU A 193 19.56 18.85 4.23
C LEU A 193 18.94 18.45 2.89
N ILE A 194 18.14 19.32 2.28
CA ILE A 194 17.56 19.09 0.96
C ILE A 194 18.66 18.89 -0.09
N ASP A 195 19.69 19.75 -0.08
CA ASP A 195 20.80 19.66 -1.03
C ASP A 195 21.66 18.41 -0.84
N VAL A 196 21.89 17.99 0.40
CA VAL A 196 22.57 16.74 0.72
C VAL A 196 21.72 15.57 0.24
N PHE A 197 20.48 15.46 0.70
CA PHE A 197 19.65 14.29 0.43
C PHE A 197 19.25 14.14 -1.05
N ARG A 198 19.20 15.24 -1.83
CA ARG A 198 18.94 15.18 -3.27
C ARG A 198 20.05 14.50 -4.09
N LYS A 199 21.30 14.49 -3.60
CA LYS A 199 22.42 13.84 -4.31
C LYS A 199 22.23 12.32 -4.36
N LYS A 200 22.68 11.67 -5.43
CA LYS A 200 22.53 10.20 -5.62
C LYS A 200 23.71 9.38 -5.08
N ARG A 201 24.86 10.00 -4.76
CA ARG A 201 26.06 9.35 -4.21
C ARG A 201 26.65 10.20 -3.08
N GLY A 202 27.21 9.54 -2.06
CA GLY A 202 28.06 10.16 -1.02
C GLY A 202 27.35 11.20 -0.15
N ASN A 203 26.10 10.96 0.24
CA ASN A 203 25.23 11.98 0.85
C ASN A 203 24.62 11.56 2.20
N ARG A 204 25.39 10.81 2.98
CA ARG A 204 25.02 10.44 4.35
C ARG A 204 25.47 11.55 5.31
N LEU A 205 24.61 11.90 6.24
CA LEU A 205 25.00 12.78 7.34
C LEU A 205 25.94 12.04 8.29
N HIS A 206 26.72 12.78 9.05
CA HIS A 206 27.43 12.20 10.17
C HIS A 206 26.42 11.58 11.17
N PRO A 207 26.66 10.38 11.71
CA PRO A 207 25.73 9.73 12.66
C PRO A 207 25.41 10.62 13.88
N LYS A 208 26.39 11.43 14.32
CA LYS A 208 26.20 12.49 15.33
C LYS A 208 25.01 13.41 15.02
N TYR A 209 24.92 13.93 13.79
CA TYR A 209 23.85 14.85 13.41
C TYR A 209 22.51 14.14 13.23
N VAL A 210 22.54 12.88 12.79
CA VAL A 210 21.34 12.02 12.75
C VAL A 210 20.78 11.85 14.16
N ALA A 211 21.62 11.39 15.10
CA ALA A 211 21.22 11.21 16.50
C ALA A 211 20.76 12.53 17.15
N LEU A 212 21.41 13.65 16.84
CA LEU A 212 21.03 14.98 17.32
C LEU A 212 19.61 15.37 16.88
N ILE A 213 19.27 15.22 15.60
CA ILE A 213 17.93 15.54 15.07
C ILE A 213 16.88 14.63 15.71
N LEU A 214 17.16 13.32 15.80
CA LEU A 214 16.23 12.34 16.35
C LEU A 214 15.95 12.60 17.85
N ARG A 215 16.99 12.84 18.67
CA ARG A 215 16.86 13.10 20.10
C ARG A 215 16.07 14.37 20.40
N GLU A 216 16.39 15.48 19.71
CA GLU A 216 15.64 16.73 19.89
C GLU A 216 14.21 16.62 19.37
N GLY A 217 14.01 15.87 18.27
CA GLY A 217 12.69 15.49 17.77
C GLY A 217 11.86 14.77 18.83
N ALA A 218 12.36 13.66 19.37
CA ALA A 218 11.70 12.88 20.41
C ALA A 218 11.38 13.72 21.66
N LYS A 219 12.35 14.51 22.13
CA LYS A 219 12.19 15.40 23.29
C LYS A 219 11.07 16.43 23.09
N SER A 220 10.99 17.02 21.90
CA SER A 220 9.94 18.00 21.59
C SER A 220 8.57 17.34 21.40
N LEU A 221 8.51 16.21 20.67
CA LEU A 221 7.28 15.46 20.45
C LEU A 221 6.67 14.93 21.76
N LYS A 222 7.49 14.55 22.74
CA LYS A 222 7.03 14.09 24.06
C LYS A 222 6.16 15.12 24.80
N GLN A 223 6.35 16.40 24.52
CA GLN A 223 5.59 17.49 25.16
C GLN A 223 4.22 17.73 24.51
N LEU A 224 3.94 17.12 23.34
CA LEU A 224 2.70 17.32 22.61
C LEU A 224 1.55 16.46 23.16
N PRO A 225 0.28 16.89 23.00
CA PRO A 225 -0.88 16.03 23.23
C PRO A 225 -0.99 14.94 22.16
N ASN A 226 -1.82 13.92 22.40
CA ASN A 226 -2.07 12.87 21.41
C ASN A 226 -2.80 13.39 20.16
N ILE A 227 -3.64 14.42 20.32
CA ILE A 227 -4.36 15.06 19.21
C ILE A 227 -3.89 16.51 19.10
N SER A 228 -3.22 16.83 18.00
CA SER A 228 -2.76 18.20 17.72
C SER A 228 -3.91 19.06 17.22
N MET A 229 -4.05 20.28 17.77
CA MET A 229 -5.04 21.24 17.29
C MET A 229 -4.42 22.14 16.22
N VAL A 230 -4.97 22.07 15.01
CA VAL A 230 -4.49 22.84 13.86
C VAL A 230 -5.49 23.94 13.55
N SER A 231 -5.02 25.15 13.28
CA SER A 231 -5.87 26.31 12.98
C SER A 231 -5.46 26.98 11.67
N THR A 232 -6.44 27.28 10.82
CA THR A 232 -6.22 28.10 9.62
C THR A 232 -6.47 29.59 9.87
N ALA A 233 -6.79 30.01 11.10
CA ALA A 233 -7.18 31.40 11.39
C ALA A 233 -6.12 32.42 10.96
N VAL A 234 -4.83 32.09 11.15
CA VAL A 234 -3.71 32.96 10.77
C VAL A 234 -3.28 32.70 9.32
N SER A 235 -3.01 31.44 8.97
CA SER A 235 -2.44 31.06 7.67
C SER A 235 -3.42 31.16 6.50
N GLN A 236 -4.72 31.21 6.78
CA GLN A 236 -5.83 31.10 5.82
C GLN A 236 -5.93 29.75 5.08
N GLN A 237 -4.97 28.86 5.31
CA GLN A 237 -4.87 27.56 4.67
C GLN A 237 -4.04 26.56 5.49
N VAL A 238 -4.20 25.27 5.20
CA VAL A 238 -3.28 24.21 5.65
C VAL A 238 -3.11 23.17 4.56
N THR A 239 -1.93 22.55 4.52
CA THR A 239 -1.63 21.45 3.63
C THR A 239 -1.64 20.13 4.38
N VAL A 240 -2.30 19.10 3.84
CA VAL A 240 -2.30 17.74 4.40
C VAL A 240 -1.65 16.80 3.40
N CYS A 241 -0.59 16.12 3.84
CA CYS A 241 0.13 15.09 3.11
C CYS A 241 -0.17 13.73 3.75
N GLY A 242 -0.40 12.71 2.91
CA GLY A 242 -0.51 11.32 3.37
C GLY A 242 0.83 10.62 3.32
N ASP A 243 0.78 9.31 3.11
CA ASP A 243 1.93 8.39 3.17
C ASP A 243 3.03 8.80 2.20
N LEU A 244 4.29 8.64 2.63
CA LEU A 244 5.48 8.94 1.85
C LEU A 244 6.35 7.70 1.60
N HIS A 245 6.36 6.72 2.51
CA HIS A 245 7.06 5.44 2.35
C HIS A 245 8.48 5.57 1.77
N GLY A 246 9.30 6.44 2.38
CA GLY A 246 10.68 6.67 1.95
C GLY A 246 10.84 7.22 0.52
N LYS A 247 9.79 7.79 -0.09
CA LYS A 247 9.85 8.47 -1.40
C LYS A 247 10.29 9.92 -1.23
N LEU A 248 11.57 10.13 -0.92
CA LEU A 248 12.15 11.48 -0.74
C LEU A 248 11.87 12.41 -1.93
N ASP A 249 11.95 11.92 -3.16
CA ASP A 249 11.68 12.75 -4.35
C ASP A 249 10.24 13.30 -4.38
N ASP A 250 9.26 12.54 -3.86
CA ASP A 250 7.87 12.99 -3.76
C ASP A 250 7.74 14.10 -2.70
N LEU A 251 8.34 13.92 -1.52
CA LEU A 251 8.41 14.97 -0.49
C LEU A 251 9.03 16.27 -1.03
N LEU A 252 10.15 16.15 -1.77
CA LEU A 252 10.81 17.31 -2.38
C LEU A 252 9.92 17.98 -3.44
N VAL A 253 9.13 17.22 -4.21
CA VAL A 253 8.15 17.78 -5.16
C VAL A 253 7.05 18.54 -4.44
N VAL A 254 6.55 18.04 -3.31
CA VAL A 254 5.55 18.75 -2.48
C VAL A 254 6.11 20.07 -1.98
N LEU A 255 7.29 20.03 -1.34
CA LEU A 255 7.94 21.23 -0.79
C LEU A 255 8.29 22.25 -1.88
N HIS A 256 8.70 21.79 -3.06
CA HIS A 256 9.00 22.66 -4.19
C HIS A 256 7.74 23.33 -4.77
N LYS A 257 6.66 22.56 -4.98
CA LYS A 257 5.43 23.08 -5.59
C LYS A 257 4.58 23.92 -4.64
N ASN A 258 4.57 23.57 -3.36
CA ASN A 258 3.71 24.17 -2.35
C ASN A 258 4.46 25.12 -1.41
N GLY A 259 5.78 25.20 -1.54
CA GLY A 259 6.68 26.01 -0.72
C GLY A 259 7.04 25.34 0.61
N LEU A 260 8.15 25.76 1.21
CA LEU A 260 8.53 25.31 2.55
C LEU A 260 7.49 25.72 3.61
N PRO A 261 7.43 25.01 4.75
CA PRO A 261 6.59 25.38 5.88
C PRO A 261 6.91 26.78 6.40
N SER A 262 5.87 27.48 6.84
CA SER A 262 5.94 28.79 7.49
C SER A 262 4.62 29.07 8.21
N SER A 263 4.55 30.15 8.99
CA SER A 263 3.31 30.56 9.64
C SER A 263 2.13 30.79 8.68
N SER A 264 2.39 31.10 7.40
CA SER A 264 1.36 31.24 6.35
C SER A 264 1.17 29.99 5.49
N ASN A 265 1.99 28.95 5.71
CA ASN A 265 1.95 27.70 4.95
C ASN A 265 2.17 26.47 5.86
N PRO A 266 1.21 26.14 6.72
CA PRO A 266 1.33 25.01 7.63
C PRO A 266 1.07 23.67 6.92
N TYR A 267 1.67 22.60 7.44
CA TYR A 267 1.61 21.22 6.96
C TYR A 267 1.22 20.24 8.05
N VAL A 268 0.37 19.28 7.71
CA VAL A 268 0.13 18.06 8.47
C VAL A 268 0.65 16.88 7.64
N PHE A 269 1.60 16.12 8.15
CA PHE A 269 2.08 14.87 7.55
C PHE A 269 1.47 13.71 8.33
N ASN A 270 0.66 12.89 7.65
CA ASN A 270 -0.27 11.97 8.29
C ASN A 270 0.20 10.51 8.24
N GLY A 271 1.33 10.23 8.91
CA GLY A 271 1.90 8.89 9.08
C GLY A 271 2.61 8.32 7.85
N ASP A 272 3.24 7.17 8.05
CA ASP A 272 3.90 6.32 7.05
C ASP A 272 4.98 7.05 6.26
N PHE A 273 5.97 7.53 7.01
CA PHE A 273 7.13 8.24 6.51
C PHE A 273 8.19 7.29 5.96
N VAL A 274 8.31 6.11 6.58
CA VAL A 274 9.36 5.11 6.36
C VAL A 274 8.83 3.84 5.69
N ASP A 275 9.70 2.83 5.55
CA ASP A 275 9.45 1.55 4.88
C ASP A 275 9.15 1.63 3.38
N ARG A 276 9.25 0.48 2.70
CA ARG A 276 9.00 0.24 1.26
C ARG A 276 9.96 0.97 0.31
N GLY A 277 10.14 2.28 0.46
CA GLY A 277 11.14 3.08 -0.24
C GLY A 277 12.54 2.98 0.36
N LYS A 278 13.55 3.39 -0.41
CA LYS A 278 14.99 3.27 -0.04
C LYS A 278 15.56 4.49 0.70
N ARG A 279 14.74 5.52 0.90
CA ARG A 279 15.13 6.82 1.47
C ARG A 279 14.24 7.20 2.67
N GLY A 280 13.79 6.21 3.44
CA GLY A 280 12.97 6.39 4.63
C GLY A 280 13.66 7.26 5.68
N LEU A 281 14.96 7.06 5.89
CA LEU A 281 15.69 7.77 6.95
C LEU A 281 15.83 9.25 6.60
N GLU A 282 16.09 9.59 5.34
CA GLU A 282 16.14 10.98 4.89
C GLU A 282 14.78 11.67 4.95
N VAL A 283 13.69 10.95 4.65
CA VAL A 283 12.33 11.47 4.82
C VAL A 283 12.07 11.78 6.28
N LEU A 284 12.30 10.82 7.18
CA LEU A 284 12.12 11.00 8.63
C LEU A 284 12.94 12.18 9.16
N LEU A 285 14.23 12.25 8.84
CA LEU A 285 15.13 13.32 9.27
C LEU A 285 14.71 14.69 8.73
N LEU A 286 14.26 14.77 7.47
CA LEU A 286 13.81 16.01 6.88
C LEU A 286 12.50 16.48 7.52
N LEU A 287 11.54 15.59 7.76
CA LEU A 287 10.28 15.91 8.43
C LEU A 287 10.50 16.38 9.88
N LEU A 288 11.34 15.70 10.65
CA LEU A 288 11.71 16.12 12.01
C LEU A 288 12.43 17.47 12.00
N SER A 289 13.32 17.70 11.05
CA SER A 289 14.01 18.98 10.93
C SER A 289 13.05 20.12 10.58
N LEU A 290 12.10 19.89 9.68
CA LEU A 290 11.02 20.83 9.37
C LEU A 290 10.15 21.12 10.59
N TYR A 291 9.80 20.09 11.37
CA TYR A 291 9.08 20.22 12.63
C TYR A 291 9.85 21.09 13.65
N LEU A 292 11.13 20.79 13.88
CA LEU A 292 11.98 21.53 14.81
C LEU A 292 12.21 22.98 14.36
N ALA A 293 12.30 23.24 13.05
CA ALA A 293 12.48 24.58 12.50
C ALA A 293 11.18 25.41 12.50
N PHE A 294 10.02 24.76 12.41
CA PHE A 294 8.71 25.39 12.25
C PHE A 294 7.64 24.76 13.17
N PRO A 295 7.80 24.80 14.50
CA PRO A 295 7.02 24.00 15.45
C PRO A 295 5.51 24.34 15.48
N GLN A 296 5.10 25.51 15.01
CA GLN A 296 3.68 25.90 14.91
C GLN A 296 3.08 25.68 13.51
N ALA A 297 3.89 25.25 12.55
CA ALA A 297 3.50 25.12 11.15
C ALA A 297 3.72 23.72 10.58
N VAL A 298 4.28 22.79 11.33
CA VAL A 298 4.46 21.40 10.91
C VAL A 298 3.91 20.50 11.99
N PHE A 299 2.98 19.63 11.62
CA PHE A 299 2.37 18.65 12.48
C PHE A 299 2.67 17.26 11.90
N LEU A 300 3.14 16.36 12.75
CA LEU A 300 3.46 14.98 12.38
C LEU A 300 2.51 14.07 13.14
N ASN A 301 1.72 13.27 12.44
CA ASN A 301 0.94 12.19 13.04
C ASN A 301 1.68 10.87 12.84
N ARG A 302 1.55 9.94 13.78
CA ARG A 302 2.04 8.57 13.68
C ARG A 302 1.20 7.79 12.64
N GLY A 303 1.85 6.96 11.84
CA GLY A 303 1.23 5.92 11.02
C GLY A 303 1.52 4.53 11.56
N ASN A 304 1.03 3.50 10.89
CA ASN A 304 1.25 2.12 11.34
C ASN A 304 2.69 1.65 11.06
N HIS A 305 3.39 2.25 10.08
CA HIS A 305 4.79 1.95 9.79
C HIS A 305 5.80 2.66 10.71
N GLU A 306 5.37 3.60 11.56
CA GLU A 306 6.20 4.13 12.66
C GLU A 306 6.20 3.16 13.85
N ASP A 307 6.67 1.94 13.57
CA ASP A 307 6.71 0.78 14.46
C ASP A 307 7.88 -0.15 14.07
N SER A 308 8.70 -0.54 15.04
CA SER A 308 9.88 -1.39 14.78
C SER A 308 9.51 -2.78 14.25
N VAL A 309 8.35 -3.31 14.61
CA VAL A 309 7.86 -4.61 14.11
C VAL A 309 7.54 -4.52 12.62
N MET A 310 6.94 -3.40 12.17
CA MET A 310 6.71 -3.15 10.75
C MET A 310 8.04 -2.94 10.01
N ASN A 311 8.93 -2.14 10.58
CA ASN A 311 10.23 -1.81 9.96
C ASN A 311 11.14 -3.02 9.73
N ALA A 312 11.02 -4.06 10.57
CA ALA A 312 11.75 -5.31 10.41
C ALA A 312 11.38 -6.05 9.11
N ARG A 313 10.11 -6.02 8.71
CA ARG A 313 9.60 -6.71 7.52
C ARG A 313 9.75 -5.88 6.26
N TYR A 314 9.43 -4.59 6.34
CA TYR A 314 9.29 -3.71 5.18
C TYR A 314 10.54 -2.89 4.83
N GLY A 315 11.65 -3.17 5.51
CA GLY A 315 13.00 -2.88 5.04
C GLY A 315 13.67 -1.65 5.64
N PHE A 316 12.99 -0.87 6.47
CA PHE A 316 13.60 0.31 7.08
C PHE A 316 14.76 -0.03 8.03
N ILE A 317 14.68 -1.13 8.79
CA ILE A 317 15.81 -1.58 9.64
C ILE A 317 17.06 -1.82 8.77
N ARG A 318 16.91 -2.56 7.67
CA ARG A 318 18.00 -2.84 6.71
C ARG A 318 18.53 -1.57 6.04
N GLU A 319 17.66 -0.59 5.79
CA GLU A 319 18.07 0.71 5.28
C GLU A 319 19.01 1.43 6.26
N VAL A 320 18.65 1.48 7.55
CA VAL A 320 19.47 2.11 8.60
C VAL A 320 20.77 1.33 8.80
N GLU A 321 20.72 0.00 8.82
CA GLU A 321 21.87 -0.90 8.87
C GLU A 321 22.86 -0.68 7.72
N GLY A 322 22.37 -0.67 6.48
CA GLY A 322 23.21 -0.45 5.31
C GLY A 322 23.82 0.95 5.28
N LYS A 323 23.12 1.96 5.81
CA LYS A 323 23.60 3.35 5.84
C LYS A 323 24.58 3.61 6.99
N TYR A 324 24.37 3.00 8.16
CA TYR A 324 25.14 3.23 9.39
C TYR A 324 25.54 1.92 10.09
N PRO A 325 26.39 1.07 9.48
CA PRO A 325 26.70 -0.26 10.02
C PRO A 325 27.29 -0.26 11.43
N ARG A 326 28.00 0.80 11.84
CA ARG A 326 28.59 0.88 13.19
C ARG A 326 27.62 1.44 14.23
N ASN A 327 26.62 2.22 13.81
CA ASN A 327 25.72 2.95 14.72
C ASN A 327 24.25 2.53 14.62
N HIS A 328 23.87 1.63 13.71
CA HIS A 328 22.46 1.32 13.43
C HIS A 328 21.64 0.96 14.67
N LYS A 329 22.14 0.11 15.57
CA LYS A 329 21.44 -0.29 16.80
C LYS A 329 21.07 0.91 17.67
N ARG A 330 22.02 1.83 17.87
CA ARG A 330 21.80 3.05 18.65
C ARG A 330 20.83 3.99 17.95
N LEU A 331 20.95 4.15 16.63
CA LEU A 331 20.04 5.00 15.86
C LEU A 331 18.61 4.46 15.87
N LEU A 332 18.42 3.15 15.68
CA LEU A 332 17.12 2.48 15.74
C LEU A 332 16.46 2.64 17.11
N ALA A 333 17.21 2.51 18.20
CA ALA A 333 16.69 2.75 19.55
C ALA A 333 16.19 4.20 19.74
N ILE A 334 16.90 5.20 19.19
CA ILE A 334 16.45 6.60 19.24
C ILE A 334 15.23 6.81 18.32
N ILE A 335 15.17 6.13 17.17
CA ILE A 335 14.01 6.19 16.27
C ILE A 335 12.76 5.63 16.95
N ASP A 336 12.86 4.53 17.70
CA ASP A 336 11.73 3.99 18.47
C ASP A 336 11.20 4.99 19.51
N GLU A 337 12.09 5.77 20.15
CA GLU A 337 11.69 6.87 21.01
C GLU A 337 10.94 7.97 20.22
N VAL A 338 11.40 8.33 19.02
CA VAL A 338 10.67 9.28 18.16
C VAL A 338 9.26 8.76 17.87
N TYR A 339 9.12 7.52 17.42
CA TYR A 339 7.84 6.93 17.05
C TYR A 339 6.85 6.91 18.22
N ARG A 340 7.31 6.55 19.41
CA ARG A 340 6.50 6.52 20.63
C ARG A 340 5.85 7.87 20.93
N TRP A 341 6.55 8.96 20.65
CA TRP A 341 6.10 10.30 21.02
C TRP A 341 5.33 11.05 19.91
N LEU A 342 5.24 10.49 18.70
CA LEU A 342 4.42 11.07 17.63
C LEU A 342 2.94 11.18 18.06
N PRO A 343 2.29 12.34 17.84
CA PRO A 343 0.84 12.48 17.98
C PRO A 343 0.07 11.42 17.19
N LEU A 344 -1.07 10.99 17.72
CA LEU A 344 -1.93 9.96 17.12
C LEU A 344 -2.89 10.52 16.06
N GLY A 345 -3.07 11.84 16.03
CA GLY A 345 -3.91 12.51 15.05
C GLY A 345 -3.89 14.03 15.20
N SER A 346 -4.64 14.69 14.33
CA SER A 346 -4.81 16.14 14.34
C SER A 346 -6.27 16.51 14.13
N VAL A 347 -6.72 17.61 14.73
CA VAL A 347 -8.05 18.18 14.50
C VAL A 347 -7.90 19.60 13.97
N LEU A 348 -8.36 19.82 12.74
CA LEU A 348 -8.31 21.10 12.05
C LEU A 348 -9.58 21.92 12.31
N ASN A 349 -9.42 23.14 12.81
CA ASN A 349 -10.47 24.10 13.15
C ASN A 349 -11.61 23.48 14.00
N SER A 350 -11.33 22.46 14.80
CA SER A 350 -12.35 21.70 15.56
C SER A 350 -13.44 21.06 14.70
N ARG A 351 -13.17 20.82 13.40
CA ARG A 351 -14.18 20.39 12.42
C ARG A 351 -13.73 19.25 11.53
N VAL A 352 -12.44 19.04 11.31
CA VAL A 352 -11.93 17.96 10.46
C VAL A 352 -10.94 17.13 11.27
N LEU A 353 -11.21 15.84 11.40
CA LEU A 353 -10.28 14.89 12.01
C LEU A 353 -9.30 14.40 10.94
N ILE A 354 -8.01 14.34 11.30
CA ILE A 354 -6.94 13.82 10.46
C ILE A 354 -6.25 12.71 11.26
N VAL A 355 -6.40 11.47 10.82
CA VAL A 355 -5.81 10.26 11.43
C VAL A 355 -5.24 9.38 10.32
N HIS A 356 -4.25 8.54 10.60
CA HIS A 356 -3.59 7.77 9.55
C HIS A 356 -4.51 6.69 8.94
N GLY A 357 -4.96 5.75 9.79
CA GLY A 357 -5.87 4.66 9.45
C GLY A 357 -7.32 5.14 9.36
N GLY A 358 -8.12 5.01 10.41
CA GLY A 358 -9.53 5.31 10.29
C GLY A 358 -10.25 5.48 11.61
N ILE A 359 -11.52 5.11 11.63
CA ILE A 359 -12.34 5.09 12.84
C ILE A 359 -13.05 3.74 12.94
N SER A 360 -13.67 3.52 14.09
CA SER A 360 -14.56 2.42 14.40
C SER A 360 -15.85 2.95 15.05
N ASP A 361 -16.83 2.07 15.23
CA ASP A 361 -18.05 2.34 15.99
C ASP A 361 -17.79 2.80 17.43
N ASN A 362 -16.68 2.32 18.00
CA ASN A 362 -16.26 2.58 19.38
C ASN A 362 -15.19 3.69 19.51
N THR A 363 -14.81 4.35 18.42
CA THR A 363 -13.78 5.41 18.49
C THR A 363 -14.27 6.59 19.35
N SER A 364 -13.44 6.97 20.32
CA SER A 364 -13.67 8.06 21.27
C SER A 364 -12.48 9.01 21.30
N LEU A 365 -12.68 10.22 20.76
CA LEU A 365 -11.62 11.26 20.76
C LEU A 365 -11.20 11.69 22.16
N ASP A 366 -12.08 11.60 23.15
CA ASP A 366 -11.76 12.01 24.51
C ASP A 366 -10.89 10.97 25.22
N LEU A 367 -11.15 9.68 24.97
CA LEU A 367 -10.27 8.60 25.41
C LEU A 367 -8.91 8.71 24.72
N ILE A 368 -8.87 8.90 23.40
CA ILE A 368 -7.61 9.06 22.66
C ILE A 368 -6.77 10.21 23.22
N LYS A 369 -7.37 11.32 23.65
CA LYS A 369 -6.63 12.43 24.27
C LYS A 369 -6.02 12.09 25.63
N SER A 370 -6.63 11.19 26.41
CA SER A 370 -6.18 10.84 27.77
C SER A 370 -5.16 9.71 27.82
N ILE A 371 -5.03 8.93 26.74
CA ILE A 371 -4.07 7.82 26.65
C ILE A 371 -2.64 8.29 26.93
N ASP A 372 -1.92 7.58 27.80
CA ASP A 372 -0.47 7.74 27.92
C ASP A 372 0.23 6.97 26.79
N ARG A 373 0.50 7.66 25.68
CA ARG A 373 1.13 7.04 24.49
C ARG A 373 2.56 6.54 24.76
N GLY A 374 3.20 6.98 25.85
CA GLY A 374 4.52 6.49 26.26
C GLY A 374 4.56 4.99 26.58
N LYS A 375 3.41 4.37 26.87
CA LYS A 375 3.30 2.94 27.14
C LYS A 375 3.39 2.07 25.88
N TYR A 376 3.09 2.64 24.71
CA TYR A 376 2.91 1.89 23.46
C TYR A 376 4.16 2.01 22.58
N VAL A 377 5.19 1.25 22.95
CA VAL A 377 6.44 1.14 22.18
C VAL A 377 6.15 0.65 20.77
N SER A 378 5.38 -0.44 20.67
CA SER A 378 4.81 -0.94 19.42
C SER A 378 3.29 -0.84 19.49
N ILE A 379 2.65 -0.52 18.36
CA ILE A 379 1.21 -0.51 18.15
C ILE A 379 0.69 -1.94 18.07
N LEU A 380 1.46 -2.86 17.48
CA LEU A 380 1.07 -4.27 17.41
C LEU A 380 1.13 -4.93 18.77
N ARG A 381 2.07 -4.51 19.64
CA ARG A 381 2.21 -4.99 21.01
C ARG A 381 1.25 -4.27 21.95
N PRO A 382 0.19 -4.91 22.49
CA PRO A 382 -0.40 -4.39 23.70
C PRO A 382 0.69 -4.35 24.78
N PRO A 383 0.89 -3.24 25.49
CA PRO A 383 1.90 -3.19 26.55
C PRO A 383 1.64 -4.30 27.59
N LEU A 384 2.66 -4.67 28.35
CA LEU A 384 2.51 -5.56 29.50
C LEU A 384 2.74 -4.71 30.74
N THR A 385 1.69 -4.39 31.48
CA THR A 385 1.80 -3.72 32.79
C THR A 385 1.54 -4.75 33.88
N ASP A 386 2.57 -5.04 34.69
CA ASP A 386 2.48 -5.80 35.95
C ASP A 386 1.66 -7.10 35.92
N GLY A 387 1.75 -7.88 34.84
CA GLY A 387 1.04 -9.17 34.72
C GLY A 387 -0.47 -9.08 34.50
N GLU A 388 -1.03 -7.87 34.46
CA GLU A 388 -2.44 -7.64 34.12
C GLU A 388 -2.56 -7.22 32.65
N PRO A 389 -3.41 -7.89 31.85
CA PRO A 389 -3.73 -7.44 30.49
C PRO A 389 -4.28 -6.01 30.57
N LEU A 390 -3.72 -5.07 29.79
CA LEU A 390 -4.22 -3.69 29.75
C LEU A 390 -5.71 -3.62 29.46
N ASP A 391 -6.28 -2.44 29.75
CA ASP A 391 -7.56 -2.03 29.22
C ASP A 391 -7.53 -2.15 27.68
N LYS A 392 -8.04 -3.28 27.18
CA LYS A 392 -8.15 -3.59 25.75
C LYS A 392 -8.81 -2.44 24.99
N THR A 393 -9.64 -1.66 25.68
CA THR A 393 -10.32 -0.50 25.11
C THR A 393 -9.34 0.59 24.68
N GLU A 394 -8.35 0.96 25.50
CA GLU A 394 -7.36 1.99 25.15
C GLU A 394 -6.50 1.58 23.95
N TRP A 395 -5.95 0.37 23.99
CA TRP A 395 -5.13 -0.16 22.90
C TRP A 395 -5.95 -0.23 21.59
N GLN A 396 -7.20 -0.68 21.67
CA GLN A 396 -8.09 -0.72 20.51
C GLN A 396 -8.29 0.67 19.89
N GLN A 397 -8.37 1.74 20.69
CA GLN A 397 -8.46 3.10 20.14
C GLN A 397 -7.25 3.46 19.28
N ILE A 398 -6.03 3.17 19.75
CA ILE A 398 -4.79 3.43 19.01
C ILE A 398 -4.73 2.54 17.77
N PHE A 399 -5.09 1.28 17.93
CA PHE A 399 -5.06 0.30 16.85
C PHE A 399 -6.01 0.71 15.72
N ASP A 400 -7.26 1.07 16.04
CA ASP A 400 -8.27 1.44 15.04
C ASP A 400 -7.89 2.70 14.26
N ILE A 401 -7.37 3.74 14.91
CA ILE A 401 -6.97 4.99 14.23
C ILE A 401 -5.72 4.83 13.36
N MET A 402 -4.97 3.74 13.52
CA MET A 402 -3.79 3.41 12.72
C MET A 402 -4.09 2.41 11.60
N TRP A 403 -5.05 1.50 11.78
CA TRP A 403 -5.24 0.34 10.90
C TRP A 403 -6.60 0.23 10.20
N SER A 404 -7.61 1.01 10.62
CA SER A 404 -8.97 0.84 10.07
C SER A 404 -9.14 1.45 8.69
N ASP A 405 -9.93 0.79 7.85
CA ASP A 405 -10.20 1.18 6.46
C ASP A 405 -11.70 1.42 6.21
N PRO A 406 -12.08 2.40 5.37
CA PRO A 406 -13.48 2.63 5.01
C PRO A 406 -14.01 1.56 4.05
N GLN A 407 -15.30 1.21 4.17
CA GLN A 407 -15.98 0.29 3.25
C GLN A 407 -17.31 0.86 2.73
N THR A 408 -17.76 0.41 1.57
CA THR A 408 -19.03 0.87 0.99
C THR A 408 -20.27 0.28 1.70
N VAL A 409 -20.11 -0.82 2.42
CA VAL A 409 -21.19 -1.52 3.11
C VAL A 409 -21.39 -0.93 4.51
N MET A 410 -22.62 -0.89 4.99
CA MET A 410 -22.94 -0.41 6.34
C MET A 410 -22.36 -1.34 7.42
N GLY A 411 -22.11 -0.78 8.60
CA GLY A 411 -21.61 -1.48 9.78
C GLY A 411 -20.11 -1.38 9.97
N CYS A 412 -19.66 -1.95 11.09
CA CYS A 412 -18.27 -2.01 11.53
C CYS A 412 -17.90 -3.49 11.70
N VAL A 413 -16.94 -4.00 10.94
CA VAL A 413 -16.52 -5.41 11.02
C VAL A 413 -15.00 -5.53 11.02
N PRO A 414 -14.40 -6.53 11.66
CA PRO A 414 -12.95 -6.73 11.61
C PRO A 414 -12.43 -6.80 10.17
N ASN A 415 -11.28 -6.17 9.91
CA ASN A 415 -10.65 -6.23 8.59
C ASN A 415 -9.86 -7.53 8.44
N THR A 416 -10.54 -8.60 8.04
CA THR A 416 -9.94 -9.91 7.83
C THR A 416 -8.96 -9.96 6.66
N LEU A 417 -9.06 -9.03 5.72
CA LEU A 417 -8.20 -9.00 4.53
C LEU A 417 -6.82 -8.42 4.88
N ARG A 418 -6.78 -7.38 5.72
CA ARG A 418 -5.53 -6.82 6.26
C ARG A 418 -5.03 -7.55 7.50
N GLY A 419 -5.93 -8.24 8.23
CA GLY A 419 -5.64 -8.89 9.51
C GLY A 419 -5.54 -7.94 10.70
N ALA A 420 -5.74 -6.63 10.49
CA ALA A 420 -5.65 -5.58 11.51
C ALA A 420 -6.66 -4.46 11.25
N GLY A 421 -7.14 -3.82 12.33
CA GLY A 421 -8.18 -2.80 12.30
C GLY A 421 -9.58 -3.32 11.93
N VAL A 422 -10.46 -2.39 11.58
CA VAL A 422 -11.84 -2.67 11.14
C VAL A 422 -12.14 -2.07 9.77
N TRP A 423 -13.08 -2.68 9.06
CA TRP A 423 -13.83 -2.04 7.99
C TRP A 423 -14.97 -1.23 8.60
N PHE A 424 -15.02 0.08 8.34
CA PHE A 424 -16.09 0.96 8.85
C PHE A 424 -16.95 1.53 7.71
N GLY A 425 -18.26 1.46 7.87
CA GLY A 425 -19.24 1.88 6.87
C GLY A 425 -19.64 3.36 6.93
N PRO A 426 -20.53 3.79 6.01
CA PRO A 426 -21.06 5.17 5.99
C PRO A 426 -21.84 5.55 7.26
N ASP A 427 -22.56 4.61 7.86
CA ASP A 427 -23.31 4.78 9.10
C ASP A 427 -22.41 5.03 10.31
N VAL A 428 -21.29 4.29 10.42
CA VAL A 428 -20.26 4.50 11.45
C VAL A 428 -19.69 5.91 11.35
N THR A 429 -19.40 6.34 10.12
CA THR A 429 -18.87 7.68 9.84
C THR A 429 -19.87 8.77 10.23
N GLU A 430 -21.13 8.64 9.81
CA GLU A 430 -22.16 9.62 10.13
C GLU A 430 -22.34 9.77 11.64
N ASN A 431 -22.48 8.65 12.35
CA ASN A 431 -22.65 8.63 13.80
C ASN A 431 -21.46 9.26 14.52
N PHE A 432 -20.23 8.93 14.10
CA PHE A 432 -19.01 9.50 14.68
C PHE A 432 -18.91 11.01 14.48
N LEU A 433 -19.16 11.50 13.25
CA LEU A 433 -19.09 12.92 12.93
C LEU A 433 -20.15 13.72 13.70
N GLN A 434 -21.37 13.20 13.82
CA GLN A 434 -22.43 13.82 14.62
C GLN A 434 -22.05 13.88 16.11
N ARG A 435 -21.58 12.76 16.67
CA ARG A 435 -21.16 12.65 18.08
C ARG A 435 -20.09 13.69 18.45
N HIS A 436 -19.09 13.85 17.58
CA HIS A 436 -17.95 14.75 17.82
C HIS A 436 -18.09 16.14 17.18
N ARG A 437 -19.24 16.44 16.54
CA ARG A 437 -19.52 17.71 15.83
C ARG A 437 -18.48 18.04 14.75
N LEU A 438 -17.98 17.02 14.09
CA LEU A 438 -17.04 17.11 12.98
C LEU A 438 -17.79 17.15 11.63
N SER A 439 -17.10 17.56 10.59
CA SER A 439 -17.64 17.70 9.22
C SER A 439 -17.25 16.55 8.32
N TYR A 440 -15.99 16.10 8.41
CA TYR A 440 -15.48 14.93 7.69
C TYR A 440 -14.15 14.47 8.29
N VAL A 441 -13.69 13.29 7.89
CA VAL A 441 -12.40 12.70 8.25
C VAL A 441 -11.46 12.72 7.04
N ILE A 442 -10.20 13.09 7.26
CA ILE A 442 -9.10 12.86 6.32
C ILE A 442 -8.24 11.73 6.87
N ARG A 443 -7.93 10.77 6.00
CA ARG A 443 -7.08 9.63 6.32
C ARG A 443 -6.09 9.30 5.21
N SER A 444 -5.12 8.44 5.46
CA SER A 444 -4.08 8.07 4.48
C SER A 444 -4.08 6.55 4.20
N HIS A 445 -3.03 5.79 4.55
CA HIS A 445 -2.96 4.31 4.75
C HIS A 445 -3.40 3.36 3.61
N GLU A 446 -4.11 3.85 2.60
CA GLU A 446 -4.47 3.12 1.40
C GLU A 446 -3.95 3.89 0.19
N CYS A 447 -3.14 3.23 -0.62
CA CYS A 447 -2.77 3.75 -1.93
C CYS A 447 -4.05 3.94 -2.77
N LYS A 448 -4.14 5.07 -3.49
CA LYS A 448 -5.24 5.34 -4.44
C LYS A 448 -4.67 5.72 -5.80
N PRO A 449 -5.29 5.31 -6.93
CA PRO A 449 -4.71 5.54 -8.27
C PRO A 449 -4.47 7.03 -8.58
N ASN A 450 -5.31 7.91 -8.05
CA ASN A 450 -5.25 9.36 -8.21
C ASN A 450 -4.59 10.08 -7.02
N GLY A 451 -4.00 9.33 -6.08
CA GLY A 451 -3.47 9.82 -4.82
C GLY A 451 -4.54 10.27 -3.83
N HIS A 452 -5.83 10.16 -4.17
CA HIS A 452 -6.92 10.46 -3.26
C HIS A 452 -8.21 9.75 -3.68
N GLU A 453 -9.15 9.66 -2.74
CA GLU A 453 -10.51 9.14 -2.94
C GLU A 453 -11.50 9.77 -1.95
N PHE A 454 -12.76 9.92 -2.38
CA PHE A 454 -13.87 10.30 -1.50
C PHE A 454 -14.76 9.10 -1.25
N MET A 455 -15.11 8.87 0.01
CA MET A 455 -16.06 7.83 0.44
C MET A 455 -17.10 8.41 1.40
N HIS A 456 -18.17 7.63 1.62
CA HIS A 456 -19.26 7.93 2.56
C HIS A 456 -19.88 9.31 2.33
N ASP A 457 -20.31 9.59 1.08
CA ASP A 457 -20.89 10.88 0.68
C ASP A 457 -19.95 12.08 0.92
N ASN A 458 -18.67 11.91 0.59
CA ASN A 458 -17.59 12.89 0.77
C ASN A 458 -17.24 13.19 2.25
N LYS A 459 -17.63 12.33 3.19
CA LYS A 459 -17.32 12.47 4.62
C LYS A 459 -16.03 11.77 5.04
N VAL A 460 -15.46 10.94 4.18
CA VAL A 460 -14.13 10.36 4.36
C VAL A 460 -13.30 10.67 3.12
N ILE A 461 -12.12 11.23 3.34
CA ILE A 461 -11.16 11.55 2.28
C ILE A 461 -9.90 10.72 2.53
N THR A 462 -9.54 9.86 1.60
CA THR A 462 -8.23 9.20 1.60
C THR A 462 -7.24 10.07 0.83
N ILE A 463 -6.05 10.34 1.38
CA ILE A 463 -4.94 11.06 0.73
C ILE A 463 -3.66 10.23 0.78
N PHE A 464 -2.97 10.12 -0.34
CA PHE A 464 -1.76 9.31 -0.48
C PHE A 464 -0.71 10.10 -1.27
N SER A 465 0.45 10.33 -0.66
CA SER A 465 1.46 11.25 -1.20
C SER A 465 2.61 10.54 -1.93
N ALA A 466 2.83 9.24 -1.76
CA ALA A 466 3.82 8.48 -2.52
C ALA A 466 3.36 8.22 -3.97
N SER A 467 4.08 8.71 -4.98
CA SER A 467 3.76 8.45 -6.38
C SER A 467 4.54 7.25 -6.91
N ASN A 468 3.97 6.51 -7.87
CA ASN A 468 4.55 5.26 -8.36
C ASN A 468 4.96 4.33 -7.20
N TYR A 469 4.02 4.11 -6.28
CA TYR A 469 4.25 3.37 -5.04
C TYR A 469 4.68 1.94 -5.35
N TYR A 470 3.83 1.17 -6.02
CA TYR A 470 4.12 -0.19 -6.47
C TYR A 470 5.07 -0.22 -7.67
N ALA A 471 4.71 0.51 -8.73
CA ALA A 471 5.48 0.51 -9.98
C ALA A 471 5.39 1.86 -10.71
N ILE A 472 6.32 2.10 -11.65
CA ILE A 472 6.29 3.29 -12.51
C ILE A 472 4.98 3.30 -13.32
N GLY A 473 4.16 4.32 -13.09
CA GLY A 473 2.86 4.50 -13.74
C GLY A 473 1.66 3.92 -12.98
N SER A 474 1.86 3.32 -11.79
CA SER A 474 0.80 2.70 -10.99
C SER A 474 -0.20 3.74 -10.44
N ASN A 475 0.28 4.70 -9.64
CA ASN A 475 -0.53 5.74 -9.02
C ASN A 475 0.13 7.13 -9.09
N LYS A 476 -0.70 8.17 -8.97
CA LYS A 476 -0.25 9.54 -8.68
C LYS A 476 -0.10 9.73 -7.17
N GLY A 477 0.81 10.60 -6.76
CA GLY A 477 0.81 11.18 -5.42
C GLY A 477 -0.09 12.41 -5.38
N ALA A 478 -0.66 12.74 -4.22
CA ALA A 478 -1.39 13.98 -4.02
C ALA A 478 -1.22 14.52 -2.60
N TYR A 479 -1.47 15.82 -2.44
CA TYR A 479 -1.67 16.48 -1.15
C TYR A 479 -2.94 17.36 -1.20
N ILE A 480 -3.55 17.62 -0.05
CA ILE A 480 -4.74 18.46 0.07
C ILE A 480 -4.33 19.85 0.53
N ARG A 481 -4.85 20.91 -0.09
CA ARG A 481 -4.87 22.26 0.47
C ARG A 481 -6.29 22.57 0.95
N LEU A 482 -6.41 22.86 2.23
CA LEU A 482 -7.65 23.27 2.86
C LEU A 482 -7.60 24.77 3.09
N ASN A 483 -8.62 25.49 2.65
CA ASN A 483 -8.79 26.91 2.97
C ASN A 483 -9.54 27.09 4.30
N ASN A 484 -9.82 28.34 4.67
CA ASN A 484 -10.61 28.64 5.88
C ASN A 484 -12.03 28.08 5.90
N GLN A 485 -12.61 27.86 4.72
CA GLN A 485 -13.90 27.21 4.57
C GLN A 485 -13.80 25.68 4.66
N LEU A 486 -12.60 25.14 4.92
CA LEU A 486 -12.32 23.70 5.00
C LEU A 486 -12.69 22.96 3.71
N MET A 487 -12.62 23.65 2.56
CA MET A 487 -12.83 23.00 1.27
C MET A 487 -11.54 22.32 0.79
N PRO A 488 -11.55 21.01 0.50
CA PRO A 488 -10.37 20.30 0.01
C PRO A 488 -10.07 20.64 -1.44
N HIS A 489 -8.85 21.09 -1.70
CA HIS A 489 -8.29 21.23 -3.03
C HIS A 489 -7.10 20.29 -3.21
N PHE A 490 -7.25 19.27 -4.06
CA PHE A 490 -6.19 18.29 -4.30
C PHE A 490 -5.17 18.80 -5.31
N VAL A 491 -3.89 18.63 -4.99
CA VAL A 491 -2.80 18.83 -5.95
C VAL A 491 -2.15 17.50 -6.24
N GLN A 492 -2.37 16.99 -7.45
CA GLN A 492 -1.81 15.72 -7.89
C GLN A 492 -0.45 15.90 -8.56
N TYR A 493 0.43 14.92 -8.40
CA TYR A 493 1.75 14.91 -9.01
C TYR A 493 2.26 13.48 -9.27
N ILE A 494 3.31 13.42 -10.08
CA ILE A 494 4.15 12.25 -10.29
C ILE A 494 5.58 12.77 -10.19
N SER A 495 6.42 12.15 -9.37
CA SER A 495 7.82 12.57 -9.24
C SER A 495 8.55 12.53 -10.58
N ALA A 496 9.28 13.61 -10.89
CA ALA A 496 10.04 13.75 -12.12
C ALA A 496 11.26 12.80 -12.20
N ALA A 497 11.74 12.30 -11.05
CA ALA A 497 12.83 11.34 -10.97
C ALA A 497 12.47 9.97 -11.61
N SER A 498 11.19 9.67 -11.77
CA SER A 498 10.67 8.41 -12.31
C SER A 498 10.89 8.21 -13.82
N GLN A 499 11.43 9.20 -14.56
CA GLN A 499 11.49 9.23 -16.03
C GLN A 499 10.11 9.05 -16.73
N SER A 500 9.00 9.02 -15.98
CA SER A 500 7.64 8.74 -16.46
C SER A 500 7.16 9.64 -17.60
N LYS A 501 7.70 10.87 -17.72
CA LYS A 501 7.34 11.81 -18.78
C LYS A 501 7.80 11.37 -20.17
N ARG A 502 8.78 10.47 -20.27
CA ARG A 502 9.30 9.93 -21.54
C ARG A 502 8.52 8.71 -22.03
N LEU A 503 7.62 8.17 -21.21
CA LEU A 503 6.90 6.95 -21.49
C LEU A 503 5.47 7.26 -21.94
N SER A 504 5.03 6.62 -23.02
CA SER A 504 3.64 6.63 -23.44
C SER A 504 2.75 5.95 -22.39
N PHE A 505 1.44 6.23 -22.43
CA PHE A 505 0.48 5.57 -21.55
C PHE A 505 0.51 4.04 -21.66
N LYS A 506 0.67 3.50 -22.89
CA LYS A 506 0.76 2.05 -23.14
C LYS A 506 1.99 1.43 -22.49
N GLN A 507 3.14 2.11 -22.57
CA GLN A 507 4.39 1.64 -21.94
C GLN A 507 4.26 1.60 -20.42
N ARG A 508 3.70 2.64 -19.81
CA ARG A 508 3.46 2.67 -18.36
C ARG A 508 2.52 1.54 -17.91
N MET A 509 1.42 1.33 -18.62
CA MET A 509 0.52 0.22 -18.31
C MET A 509 1.20 -1.16 -18.40
N GLY A 510 2.02 -1.37 -19.43
CA GLY A 510 2.78 -2.62 -19.58
C GLY A 510 3.78 -2.85 -18.44
N MET A 511 4.47 -1.80 -17.98
CA MET A 511 5.36 -1.89 -16.83
C MET A 511 4.61 -2.25 -15.55
N VAL A 512 3.47 -1.58 -15.28
CA VAL A 512 2.62 -1.88 -14.12
C VAL A 512 2.11 -3.33 -14.16
N GLU A 513 1.71 -3.81 -15.34
CA GLU A 513 1.27 -5.20 -15.53
C GLU A 513 2.40 -6.20 -15.28
N SER A 514 3.57 -6.01 -15.88
CA SER A 514 4.74 -6.89 -15.68
C SER A 514 5.17 -6.91 -14.22
N SER A 515 5.19 -5.76 -13.53
CA SER A 515 5.51 -5.70 -12.10
C SER A 515 4.49 -6.43 -11.24
N ALA A 516 3.18 -6.24 -11.49
CA ALA A 516 2.13 -6.93 -10.75
C ALA A 516 2.24 -8.46 -10.91
N LEU A 517 2.44 -8.93 -12.14
CA LEU A 517 2.61 -10.36 -12.41
C LEU A 517 3.89 -10.92 -11.79
N LYS A 518 4.98 -10.15 -11.78
CA LYS A 518 6.24 -10.55 -11.14
C LYS A 518 6.04 -10.77 -9.64
N GLU A 519 5.44 -9.80 -8.95
CA GLU A 519 5.18 -9.91 -7.51
C GLU A 519 4.20 -11.05 -7.18
N LEU A 520 3.17 -11.24 -8.00
CA LEU A 520 2.24 -12.36 -7.87
C LEU A 520 2.95 -13.70 -8.04
N ALA A 521 3.80 -13.84 -9.06
CA ALA A 521 4.55 -15.07 -9.30
C ALA A 521 5.53 -15.38 -8.16
N VAL A 522 6.22 -14.37 -7.63
CA VAL A 522 7.06 -14.54 -6.43
C VAL A 522 6.21 -15.03 -5.25
N LYS A 523 5.03 -14.44 -5.01
CA LYS A 523 4.17 -14.90 -3.91
C LYS A 523 3.60 -16.31 -4.13
N MET A 524 3.25 -16.66 -5.37
CA MET A 524 2.78 -18.00 -5.73
C MET A 524 3.84 -19.07 -5.51
N ARG A 525 5.13 -18.70 -5.53
CA ARG A 525 6.23 -19.64 -5.27
C ARG A 525 6.28 -20.16 -3.85
N ASP A 526 5.84 -19.36 -2.87
CA ASP A 526 5.70 -19.81 -1.48
C ASP A 526 4.83 -21.08 -1.38
N TYR A 527 3.89 -21.26 -2.32
CA TYR A 527 2.93 -22.37 -2.35
C TYR A 527 3.11 -23.32 -3.55
N ARG A 528 4.27 -23.30 -4.23
CA ARG A 528 4.48 -23.99 -5.51
C ARG A 528 4.27 -25.50 -5.44
N ASP A 529 4.70 -26.13 -4.35
CA ASP A 529 4.55 -27.59 -4.16
C ASP A 529 3.11 -27.96 -3.80
N GLU A 530 2.46 -27.19 -2.92
CA GLU A 530 1.04 -27.35 -2.58
C GLU A 530 0.12 -27.18 -3.79
N LEU A 531 0.45 -26.22 -4.68
CA LEU A 531 -0.24 -26.02 -5.96
C LEU A 531 -0.12 -27.26 -6.85
N GLU A 532 1.08 -27.83 -6.98
CA GLU A 532 1.30 -29.02 -7.80
C GLU A 532 0.50 -30.22 -7.26
N ASP A 533 0.50 -30.42 -5.95
CA ASP A 533 -0.22 -31.52 -5.30
C ASP A 533 -1.74 -31.37 -5.44
N GLU A 534 -2.28 -30.16 -5.28
CA GLU A 534 -3.71 -29.91 -5.50
C GLU A 534 -4.11 -30.00 -6.97
N PHE A 535 -3.27 -29.56 -7.92
CA PHE A 535 -3.55 -29.74 -9.34
C PHE A 535 -3.65 -31.22 -9.72
N LYS A 536 -2.73 -32.07 -9.23
CA LYS A 536 -2.76 -33.52 -9.46
C LYS A 536 -4.04 -34.18 -8.97
N LYS A 537 -4.66 -33.70 -7.89
CA LYS A 537 -5.96 -34.23 -7.41
C LYS A 537 -7.09 -34.03 -8.42
N PHE A 538 -7.00 -33.00 -9.27
CA PHE A 538 -7.97 -32.71 -10.32
C PHE A 538 -7.55 -33.24 -11.70
N ASP A 539 -6.40 -33.91 -11.79
CA ASP A 539 -5.85 -34.55 -13.00
C ASP A 539 -5.38 -35.98 -12.71
N PRO A 540 -6.30 -36.92 -12.41
CA PRO A 540 -5.97 -38.29 -12.04
C PRO A 540 -5.26 -39.06 -13.17
N ASP A 541 -5.49 -38.64 -14.41
CA ASP A 541 -4.90 -39.22 -15.62
C ASP A 541 -3.52 -38.62 -15.95
N ASN A 542 -3.03 -37.67 -15.14
CA ASN A 542 -1.74 -36.99 -15.26
C ASN A 542 -1.51 -36.41 -16.67
N THR A 543 -2.54 -35.80 -17.23
CA THR A 543 -2.56 -35.18 -18.56
C THR A 543 -1.88 -33.81 -18.60
N GLY A 544 -1.64 -33.20 -17.44
CA GLY A 544 -1.18 -31.83 -17.28
C GLY A 544 -2.28 -30.78 -17.47
N CYS A 545 -3.51 -31.18 -17.76
CA CYS A 545 -4.58 -30.27 -18.17
C CYS A 545 -5.82 -30.41 -17.30
N ILE A 546 -6.30 -29.29 -16.77
CA ILE A 546 -7.53 -29.23 -15.97
C ILE A 546 -8.50 -28.19 -16.52
N THR A 547 -9.77 -28.26 -16.13
CA THR A 547 -10.73 -27.21 -16.52
C THR A 547 -10.36 -25.87 -15.89
N ILE A 548 -10.68 -24.76 -16.57
CA ILE A 548 -10.44 -23.41 -16.04
C ILE A 548 -11.12 -23.18 -14.68
N THR A 549 -12.27 -23.81 -14.44
CA THR A 549 -12.97 -23.70 -13.16
C THR A 549 -12.20 -24.39 -12.04
N ASN A 550 -11.66 -25.59 -12.29
CA ASN A 550 -10.83 -26.29 -11.32
C ASN A 550 -9.50 -25.55 -11.10
N TRP A 551 -8.91 -24.99 -12.16
CA TRP A 551 -7.70 -24.18 -12.03
C TRP A 551 -7.93 -22.95 -11.14
N CYS A 552 -9.01 -22.18 -11.37
CA CYS A 552 -9.35 -21.05 -10.50
C CYS A 552 -9.62 -21.47 -9.06
N TYR A 553 -10.26 -22.63 -8.85
CA TYR A 553 -10.51 -23.16 -7.51
C TYR A 553 -9.22 -23.51 -6.78
N VAL A 554 -8.29 -24.24 -7.42
CA VAL A 554 -7.00 -24.60 -6.83
C VAL A 554 -6.19 -23.35 -6.50
N MET A 555 -6.11 -22.40 -7.45
CA MET A 555 -5.41 -21.13 -7.24
C MET A 555 -5.94 -20.38 -6.01
N GLU A 556 -7.26 -20.25 -5.86
CA GLU A 556 -7.86 -19.59 -4.69
C GLU A 556 -7.70 -20.40 -3.40
N LYS A 557 -7.93 -21.72 -3.45
CA LYS A 557 -7.84 -22.60 -2.27
C LYS A 557 -6.46 -22.58 -1.64
N VAL A 558 -5.42 -22.64 -2.46
CA VAL A 558 -4.03 -22.73 -2.01
C VAL A 558 -3.50 -21.36 -1.64
N THR A 559 -3.64 -20.35 -2.51
CA THR A 559 -3.01 -19.04 -2.29
C THR A 559 -3.82 -18.10 -1.41
N LYS A 560 -5.16 -18.25 -1.37
CA LYS A 560 -6.11 -17.41 -0.59
C LYS A 560 -5.98 -15.90 -0.84
N LEU A 561 -5.51 -15.50 -2.03
CA LEU A 561 -5.27 -14.10 -2.36
C LEU A 561 -6.52 -13.33 -2.82
N GLY A 562 -7.69 -13.98 -2.99
CA GLY A 562 -8.92 -13.32 -3.39
C GLY A 562 -8.86 -12.64 -4.76
N LEU A 563 -8.06 -13.19 -5.68
CA LEU A 563 -7.80 -12.59 -7.00
C LEU A 563 -8.78 -13.09 -8.06
N PRO A 564 -9.07 -12.29 -9.11
CA PRO A 564 -9.92 -12.73 -10.21
C PRO A 564 -9.16 -13.68 -11.15
N TRP A 565 -8.86 -14.90 -10.68
CA TRP A 565 -8.00 -15.88 -11.36
C TRP A 565 -8.37 -16.12 -12.81
N ARG A 566 -9.66 -16.17 -13.14
CA ARG A 566 -10.13 -16.37 -14.52
C ARG A 566 -9.62 -15.28 -15.48
N LEU A 567 -9.45 -14.05 -15.02
CA LEU A 567 -8.89 -12.94 -15.82
C LEU A 567 -7.36 -13.04 -15.94
N LEU A 568 -6.70 -13.69 -14.97
CA LEU A 568 -5.25 -13.87 -14.91
C LEU A 568 -4.78 -15.13 -15.65
N ARG A 569 -5.69 -16.05 -16.01
CA ARG A 569 -5.36 -17.31 -16.69
C ARG A 569 -4.41 -17.10 -17.86
N ASP A 570 -4.73 -16.21 -18.80
CA ASP A 570 -3.90 -16.02 -20.01
C ASP A 570 -2.51 -15.39 -19.72
N LYS A 571 -2.32 -14.86 -18.50
CA LYS A 571 -1.08 -14.21 -18.04
C LYS A 571 -0.23 -15.09 -17.15
N LEU A 572 -0.77 -16.22 -16.67
CA LEU A 572 -0.09 -17.19 -15.81
C LEU A 572 0.00 -18.57 -16.46
N ALA A 573 -0.89 -18.88 -17.41
CA ALA A 573 -0.99 -20.14 -18.12
C ALA A 573 -1.41 -19.89 -19.59
N PRO A 574 -0.53 -19.31 -20.42
CA PRO A 574 -0.87 -18.97 -21.80
C PRO A 574 -1.18 -20.24 -22.60
N GLY A 575 -2.32 -20.27 -23.30
CA GLY A 575 -2.75 -21.43 -24.08
C GLY A 575 -3.90 -21.12 -25.04
N THR A 576 -4.07 -21.96 -26.06
CA THR A 576 -5.02 -21.76 -27.17
C THR A 576 -6.45 -22.20 -26.84
N ASP A 577 -6.63 -23.13 -25.90
CA ASP A 577 -7.95 -23.59 -25.47
C ASP A 577 -8.53 -22.66 -24.39
N SER A 578 -9.78 -22.22 -24.55
CA SER A 578 -10.48 -21.36 -23.59
C SER A 578 -11.09 -22.12 -22.40
N HIS A 579 -11.20 -23.44 -22.48
CA HIS A 579 -11.87 -24.28 -21.47
C HIS A 579 -10.89 -25.10 -20.62
N MET A 580 -9.76 -25.48 -21.19
CA MET A 580 -8.70 -26.25 -20.52
C MET A 580 -7.48 -25.37 -20.20
N VAL A 581 -6.80 -25.69 -19.10
CA VAL A 581 -5.59 -25.00 -18.65
C VAL A 581 -4.51 -26.05 -18.43
N ASN A 582 -3.39 -25.90 -19.14
CA ASN A 582 -2.19 -26.68 -18.87
C ASN A 582 -1.51 -26.09 -17.63
N TYR A 583 -1.67 -26.71 -16.46
CA TYR A 583 -1.16 -26.15 -15.20
C TYR A 583 0.37 -26.25 -15.09
N TYR A 584 1.03 -27.11 -15.88
CA TYR A 584 2.49 -27.11 -15.96
C TYR A 584 3.03 -25.77 -16.47
N THR A 585 2.31 -25.07 -17.35
CA THR A 585 2.74 -23.73 -17.78
C THR A 585 2.75 -22.71 -16.64
N THR A 586 1.85 -22.86 -15.66
CA THR A 586 1.86 -22.05 -14.43
C THR A 586 3.07 -22.39 -13.58
N LEU A 587 3.34 -23.67 -13.34
CA LEU A 587 4.47 -24.11 -12.51
C LEU A 587 5.83 -23.78 -13.17
N ASP A 588 5.96 -23.96 -14.47
CA ASP A 588 7.16 -23.62 -15.24
C ASP A 588 7.49 -22.13 -15.21
N LEU A 589 6.45 -21.28 -15.20
CA LEU A 589 6.62 -19.82 -15.07
C LEU A 589 7.24 -19.48 -13.70
N LEU A 590 6.76 -20.12 -12.63
CA LEU A 590 7.29 -19.95 -11.28
C LEU A 590 8.75 -20.38 -11.21
N ASP A 591 9.11 -21.47 -11.87
CA ASP A 591 10.48 -22.02 -11.86
C ASP A 591 11.43 -21.30 -12.86
N THR A 592 11.09 -20.12 -13.36
CA THR A 592 11.96 -19.37 -14.29
C THR A 592 12.99 -18.51 -13.55
N ASP A 593 14.22 -18.41 -14.09
CA ASP A 593 15.34 -17.65 -13.51
C ASP A 593 14.94 -16.22 -13.11
N VAL A 594 14.10 -15.56 -13.93
CA VAL A 594 13.56 -14.22 -13.68
C VAL A 594 12.81 -14.12 -12.34
N ILE A 595 12.05 -15.15 -11.99
CA ILE A 595 11.25 -15.21 -10.75
C ILE A 595 12.11 -15.69 -9.59
N LEU A 596 13.04 -16.62 -9.84
CA LEU A 596 14.04 -17.08 -8.85
C LEU A 596 14.91 -15.92 -8.35
N GLU A 597 15.48 -15.13 -9.26
CA GLU A 597 16.27 -13.94 -8.92
C GLU A 597 15.43 -12.89 -8.16
N ALA A 598 14.16 -12.74 -8.53
CA ALA A 598 13.25 -11.80 -7.89
C ALA A 598 12.90 -12.16 -6.44
N GLU A 599 12.76 -13.45 -6.15
CA GLU A 599 12.52 -13.96 -4.80
C GLU A 599 13.77 -13.77 -3.92
N ALA A 600 14.97 -14.00 -4.47
CA ALA A 600 16.23 -13.83 -3.76
C ALA A 600 16.49 -12.39 -3.29
N ASP A 601 15.91 -11.38 -3.97
CA ASP A 601 15.96 -9.97 -3.58
C ASP A 601 15.00 -9.62 -2.41
N GLY A 602 14.11 -10.53 -1.99
CA GLY A 602 13.11 -10.33 -0.95
C GLY A 602 13.65 -10.38 0.49
N THR A 603 12.88 -9.84 1.46
CA THR A 603 13.17 -10.01 2.90
C THR A 603 12.85 -11.43 3.32
N SER A 604 13.82 -12.15 3.90
CA SER A 604 13.55 -13.47 4.48
C SER A 604 12.71 -13.28 5.76
N VAL A 605 11.74 -14.18 6.01
CA VAL A 605 10.99 -14.22 7.29
C VAL A 605 11.95 -14.27 8.49
N MET A 606 13.08 -14.98 8.35
CA MET A 606 14.19 -14.96 9.29
C MET A 606 14.77 -13.58 9.62
N ASP A 607 14.91 -12.67 8.66
CA ASP A 607 15.47 -11.33 8.93
C ASP A 607 14.52 -10.54 9.85
N ALA A 608 13.20 -10.72 9.64
CA ALA A 608 12.17 -10.12 10.48
C ALA A 608 12.05 -10.80 11.87
N LEU A 609 12.28 -12.11 11.94
CA LEU A 609 12.30 -12.88 13.20
C LEU A 609 13.55 -12.56 14.05
N TYR A 610 14.74 -12.49 13.45
CA TYR A 610 15.98 -12.12 14.15
C TYR A 610 16.02 -10.64 14.54
N ALA A 611 15.39 -9.74 13.79
CA ALA A 611 15.17 -8.36 14.21
C ALA A 611 14.28 -8.28 15.47
N ASN A 612 13.41 -9.28 15.66
CA ASN A 612 12.60 -9.49 16.87
C ASN A 612 13.21 -10.52 17.83
N LYS A 613 14.56 -10.62 17.89
CA LYS A 613 15.26 -11.52 18.83
C LYS A 613 14.77 -11.37 20.27
N ALA A 614 14.40 -10.16 20.71
CA ALA A 614 13.84 -9.93 22.04
C ALA A 614 12.51 -10.67 22.26
N SER A 615 11.66 -10.79 21.24
CA SER A 615 10.39 -11.53 21.31
C SER A 615 10.63 -13.04 21.31
N LEU A 616 11.57 -13.53 20.50
CA LEU A 616 11.95 -14.96 20.51
C LEU A 616 12.63 -15.38 21.81
N VAL A 617 13.49 -14.53 22.36
CA VAL A 617 14.08 -14.71 23.70
C VAL A 617 12.99 -14.67 24.77
N ALA A 618 11.99 -13.79 24.64
CA ALA A 618 10.86 -13.78 25.55
C ALA A 618 10.06 -15.09 25.48
N ILE A 619 9.82 -15.63 24.28
CA ILE A 619 9.12 -16.92 24.10
C ILE A 619 9.95 -18.06 24.67
N PHE A 620 11.26 -18.09 24.40
CA PHE A 620 12.17 -19.07 24.98
C PHE A 620 12.08 -19.07 26.51
N ASN A 621 12.23 -17.90 27.12
CA ASN A 621 12.12 -17.70 28.57
C ASN A 621 10.69 -17.91 29.13
N ILE A 622 9.67 -17.94 28.26
CA ILE A 622 8.28 -18.19 28.65
C ILE A 622 8.04 -19.71 28.70
N ILE A 623 8.62 -20.46 27.77
CA ILE A 623 8.54 -21.93 27.71
C ILE A 623 9.49 -22.56 28.75
N ASP A 624 10.67 -21.98 28.98
CA ASP A 624 11.60 -22.30 30.07
C ASP A 624 11.03 -21.82 31.41
N ALA A 625 10.11 -22.62 31.97
CA ALA A 625 9.29 -22.25 33.12
C ALA A 625 10.10 -22.24 34.42
N ASP A 626 11.21 -22.98 34.45
CA ASP A 626 12.12 -23.07 35.59
C ASP A 626 13.36 -22.12 35.50
N ASP A 627 13.49 -21.35 34.41
CA ASP A 627 14.59 -20.41 34.14
C ASP A 627 15.95 -21.10 34.14
N SER A 628 15.98 -22.37 33.73
CA SER A 628 17.19 -23.19 33.64
C SER A 628 18.07 -22.79 32.46
N GLY A 629 17.53 -22.04 31.50
CA GLY A 629 18.18 -21.70 30.24
C GLY A 629 18.10 -22.80 29.18
N GLU A 630 17.34 -23.87 29.44
CA GLU A 630 17.17 -25.05 28.61
C GLU A 630 15.70 -25.50 28.67
N ILE A 631 15.00 -25.55 27.55
CA ILE A 631 13.61 -26.02 27.50
C ILE A 631 13.58 -27.54 27.46
N THR A 632 12.94 -28.16 28.43
CA THR A 632 12.72 -29.62 28.46
C THR A 632 11.52 -30.04 27.59
N LEU A 633 11.49 -31.31 27.17
CA LEU A 633 10.36 -31.88 26.43
C LEU A 633 9.03 -31.79 27.21
N ASP A 634 9.06 -31.89 28.54
CA ASP A 634 7.88 -31.81 29.40
C ASP A 634 7.34 -30.37 29.48
N GLU A 635 8.22 -29.37 29.52
CA GLU A 635 7.84 -27.94 29.45
C GLU A 635 7.23 -27.60 28.09
N PHE A 636 7.79 -28.16 27.02
CA PHE A 636 7.25 -27.99 25.68
C PHE A 636 5.90 -28.70 25.50
N GLU A 637 5.74 -29.92 26.02
CA GLU A 637 4.47 -30.64 26.01
C GLU A 637 3.39 -29.88 26.79
N THR A 638 3.76 -29.28 27.92
CA THR A 638 2.86 -28.43 28.70
C THR A 638 2.43 -27.18 27.93
N ALA A 639 3.36 -26.54 27.22
CA ALA A 639 3.05 -25.41 26.34
C ALA A 639 2.13 -25.81 25.17
N ILE A 640 2.34 -26.98 24.55
CA ILE A 640 1.52 -27.51 23.45
C ILE A 640 0.12 -27.93 23.92
N ASP A 641 0.01 -28.55 25.10
CA ASP A 641 -1.28 -28.94 25.67
C ASP A 641 -2.14 -27.73 26.02
N LEU A 642 -1.52 -26.67 26.54
CA LEU A 642 -2.17 -25.39 26.75
C LEU A 642 -2.62 -24.74 25.44
N LEU A 643 -1.80 -24.78 24.39
CA LEU A 643 -2.13 -24.26 23.06
C LEU A 643 -3.29 -25.04 22.40
N THR A 644 -3.26 -26.37 22.49
CA THR A 644 -4.27 -27.26 21.88
C THR A 644 -5.64 -27.13 22.57
N ALA A 645 -5.64 -26.93 23.89
CA ALA A 645 -6.85 -26.71 24.67
C ALA A 645 -7.56 -25.37 24.35
N HIS A 646 -6.81 -24.36 23.90
CA HIS A 646 -7.34 -22.99 23.69
C HIS A 646 -7.44 -22.58 22.23
N MET A 647 -6.80 -23.32 21.31
CA MET A 647 -6.96 -23.19 19.85
C MET A 647 -7.20 -24.57 19.21
N PRO A 648 -8.43 -25.12 19.32
CA PRO A 648 -8.73 -26.42 18.74
C PRO A 648 -8.68 -26.36 17.21
N GLY A 649 -7.81 -27.19 16.61
CA GLY A 649 -7.74 -27.41 15.16
C GLY A 649 -6.63 -26.68 14.39
N ALA A 650 -5.69 -26.01 15.07
CA ALA A 650 -4.57 -25.34 14.39
C ALA A 650 -3.46 -26.31 13.96
N TYR A 651 -3.09 -27.29 14.80
CA TYR A 651 -2.08 -28.33 14.56
C TYR A 651 -2.41 -29.59 15.38
N SER A 652 -1.94 -30.78 14.98
CA SER A 652 -2.05 -31.98 15.82
C SER A 652 -0.97 -32.00 16.91
N LYS A 653 -1.31 -32.51 18.12
CA LYS A 653 -0.36 -32.58 19.25
C LYS A 653 0.89 -33.38 18.87
N GLU A 654 0.73 -34.46 18.11
CA GLU A 654 1.84 -35.28 17.63
C GLU A 654 2.78 -34.54 16.67
N GLU A 655 2.25 -33.71 15.76
CA GLU A 655 3.06 -32.92 14.81
C GLU A 655 3.89 -31.83 15.52
N MET A 656 3.34 -31.22 16.57
CA MET A 656 4.05 -30.20 17.33
C MET A 656 5.17 -30.83 18.15
N LEU A 657 4.92 -31.96 18.83
CA LEU A 657 5.93 -32.68 19.60
C LEU A 657 7.08 -33.23 18.73
N GLU A 658 6.78 -33.67 17.50
CA GLU A 658 7.81 -34.11 16.56
C GLU A 658 8.71 -32.95 16.13
N LYS A 659 8.14 -31.76 15.90
CA LYS A 659 8.93 -30.55 15.63
C LYS A 659 9.83 -30.14 16.79
N CYS A 660 9.41 -30.40 18.03
CA CYS A 660 10.20 -30.11 19.23
C CYS A 660 11.42 -31.04 19.34
N ARG A 661 11.21 -32.34 19.10
CA ARG A 661 12.30 -33.33 19.06
C ARG A 661 13.35 -33.02 18.00
N MET A 662 12.98 -32.30 16.94
CA MET A 662 13.92 -31.85 15.90
C MET A 662 14.69 -30.56 16.26
N MET A 663 14.31 -29.84 17.32
CA MET A 663 15.02 -28.63 17.77
C MET A 663 16.20 -28.94 18.68
N ASP A 664 16.18 -30.07 19.38
CA ASP A 664 17.29 -30.59 20.18
C ASP A 664 18.38 -31.14 19.24
N LEU A 665 19.33 -30.28 18.89
CA LEU A 665 20.36 -30.57 17.89
C LEU A 665 21.49 -31.42 18.45
N ASN A 666 21.70 -31.38 19.77
CA ASN A 666 22.76 -32.10 20.45
C ASN A 666 22.30 -33.48 21.00
N GLY A 667 20.97 -33.71 21.08
CA GLY A 667 20.33 -34.96 21.47
C GLY A 667 20.31 -35.20 22.98
N ASP A 668 20.42 -34.17 23.80
CA ASP A 668 20.47 -34.26 25.26
C ASP A 668 19.07 -34.28 25.93
N GLY A 669 18.01 -34.18 25.13
CA GLY A 669 16.62 -34.16 25.57
C GLY A 669 16.13 -32.78 26.01
N LYS A 670 16.91 -31.73 25.77
CA LYS A 670 16.60 -30.34 26.09
C LYS A 670 16.90 -29.43 24.89
N VAL A 671 16.39 -28.19 24.93
CA VAL A 671 16.57 -27.22 23.84
C VAL A 671 17.06 -25.91 24.44
N ASP A 672 18.32 -25.54 24.20
CA ASP A 672 18.86 -24.26 24.65
C ASP A 672 18.42 -23.08 23.76
N LEU A 673 18.66 -21.83 24.19
CA LEU A 673 18.24 -20.63 23.44
C LEU A 673 18.85 -20.58 22.03
N ASN A 674 20.07 -21.09 21.89
CA ASN A 674 20.77 -21.14 20.63
C ASN A 674 20.14 -22.20 19.72
N GLU A 675 19.85 -23.40 20.23
CA GLU A 675 19.12 -24.48 19.53
C GLU A 675 17.70 -24.07 19.16
N PHE A 676 17.00 -23.35 20.03
CA PHE A 676 15.68 -22.79 19.76
C PHE A 676 15.72 -21.79 18.60
N LEU A 677 16.66 -20.84 18.61
CA LEU A 677 16.85 -19.88 17.52
C LEU A 677 17.37 -20.55 16.24
N GLU A 678 18.19 -21.59 16.40
CA GLU A 678 18.80 -22.36 15.32
C GLU A 678 17.79 -23.31 14.67
N ALA A 679 16.77 -23.79 15.37
CA ALA A 679 15.67 -24.58 14.81
C ALA A 679 14.83 -23.75 13.83
N PHE A 680 14.56 -22.48 14.14
CA PHE A 680 13.95 -21.56 13.18
C PHE A 680 14.89 -21.30 11.99
N ARG A 681 16.21 -21.18 12.22
CA ARG A 681 17.21 -21.03 11.16
C ARG A 681 17.29 -22.27 10.26
N LEU A 682 17.35 -23.45 10.84
CA LEU A 682 17.52 -24.72 10.16
C LEU A 682 16.25 -25.15 9.45
N SER A 683 15.05 -24.84 9.97
CA SER A 683 13.80 -25.09 9.25
C SER A 683 13.66 -24.22 8.00
N ASP A 684 14.06 -22.94 8.07
CA ASP A 684 14.07 -22.06 6.88
C ASP A 684 15.25 -22.36 5.94
N VAL A 685 16.41 -22.76 6.46
CA VAL A 685 17.55 -23.22 5.65
C VAL A 685 17.25 -24.58 5.03
N GLN A 686 16.58 -25.51 5.70
CA GLN A 686 16.12 -26.77 5.12
C GLN A 686 15.01 -26.53 4.11
N ARG A 687 14.07 -25.62 4.37
CA ARG A 687 13.04 -25.24 3.38
C ARG A 687 13.69 -24.64 2.14
N LYS A 688 14.65 -23.73 2.29
CA LYS A 688 15.43 -23.15 1.18
C LYS A 688 16.33 -24.19 0.51
N GLN A 689 16.99 -25.07 1.24
CA GLN A 689 17.82 -26.15 0.68
C GLN A 689 16.97 -27.20 -0.04
N GLN A 690 15.80 -27.55 0.48
CA GLN A 690 14.83 -28.42 -0.19
C GLN A 690 14.24 -27.73 -1.41
N GLN A 691 13.90 -26.45 -1.33
CA GLN A 691 13.48 -25.68 -2.50
C GLN A 691 14.60 -25.58 -3.53
N ASP A 692 15.84 -25.32 -3.12
CA ASP A 692 17.02 -25.23 -4.00
C ASP A 692 17.38 -26.60 -4.59
N GLU A 693 17.30 -27.67 -3.81
CA GLU A 693 17.56 -29.04 -4.26
C GLU A 693 16.44 -29.53 -5.17
N ASN A 694 15.17 -29.26 -4.85
CA ASN A 694 14.03 -29.51 -5.72
C ASN A 694 14.12 -28.68 -7.00
N THR A 695 14.55 -27.42 -6.91
CA THR A 695 14.78 -26.54 -8.07
C THR A 695 15.95 -27.05 -8.91
N ARG A 696 17.04 -27.52 -8.30
CA ARG A 696 18.16 -28.16 -9.01
C ARG A 696 17.74 -29.44 -9.69
N ARG A 697 17.07 -30.37 -8.99
CA ARG A 697 16.49 -31.59 -9.56
C ARG A 697 15.53 -31.28 -10.70
N ARG A 698 14.67 -30.27 -10.55
CA ARG A 698 13.74 -29.79 -11.60
C ARG A 698 14.50 -29.17 -12.77
N SER A 699 15.58 -28.41 -12.54
CA SER A 699 16.42 -27.83 -13.59
C SER A 699 17.20 -28.89 -14.38
N GLU A 700 17.64 -29.96 -13.73
CA GLU A 700 18.26 -31.14 -14.35
C GLU A 700 17.25 -31.91 -15.23
N VAL A 701 16.01 -32.06 -14.74
CA VAL A 701 14.90 -32.62 -15.54
C VAL A 701 14.52 -31.67 -16.70
N ARG A 702 14.53 -30.36 -16.49
CA ARG A 702 14.23 -29.32 -17.50
C ARG A 702 15.30 -29.22 -18.60
N ALA A 703 16.55 -29.61 -18.33
CA ALA A 703 17.56 -29.77 -19.38
C ALA A 703 17.16 -30.83 -20.43
N SER A 704 16.25 -31.75 -20.08
CA SER A 704 15.67 -32.76 -20.99
C SER A 704 14.36 -32.33 -21.67
N THR A 705 13.62 -31.38 -21.09
CA THR A 705 12.38 -30.79 -21.63
C THR A 705 12.45 -29.28 -21.62
N LYS A 706 12.74 -28.66 -22.77
CA LYS A 706 12.74 -27.19 -22.91
C LYS A 706 11.38 -26.63 -22.49
N PRO A 707 11.33 -25.53 -21.70
CA PRO A 707 10.07 -24.83 -21.45
C PRO A 707 9.43 -24.49 -22.79
N SER A 708 8.11 -24.66 -22.88
CA SER A 708 7.39 -24.29 -24.10
C SER A 708 7.70 -22.83 -24.47
N ASP A 709 7.93 -22.53 -25.76
CA ASP A 709 8.23 -21.18 -26.26
C ASP A 709 7.36 -20.06 -25.62
N PRO A 710 6.05 -20.26 -25.34
CA PRO A 710 5.20 -19.26 -24.70
C PRO A 710 5.57 -18.90 -23.25
N VAL A 711 6.08 -19.84 -22.44
CA VAL A 711 6.43 -19.59 -21.03
C VAL A 711 7.71 -18.77 -20.95
N THR A 712 8.69 -19.12 -21.77
CA THR A 712 9.95 -18.36 -21.88
C THR A 712 9.68 -16.94 -22.39
N GLU A 713 8.82 -16.78 -23.40
CA GLU A 713 8.42 -15.44 -23.89
C GLU A 713 7.68 -14.63 -22.81
N LEU A 714 6.81 -15.28 -22.02
CA LEU A 714 6.10 -14.64 -20.91
C LEU A 714 7.05 -14.21 -19.79
N ALA A 715 7.98 -15.06 -19.38
CA ALA A 715 8.99 -14.74 -18.37
C ALA A 715 9.91 -13.62 -18.84
N ASP A 716 10.32 -13.63 -20.11
CA ASP A 716 11.08 -12.54 -20.73
C ASP A 716 10.31 -11.22 -20.72
N ARG A 717 8.99 -11.24 -20.95
CA ARG A 717 8.12 -10.07 -20.86
C ARG A 717 7.93 -9.56 -19.43
N ILE A 718 8.00 -10.44 -18.44
CA ILE A 718 7.97 -10.08 -17.02
C ILE A 718 9.33 -9.48 -16.60
N SER A 719 10.44 -10.03 -17.11
CA SER A 719 11.81 -9.56 -16.85
C SER A 719 12.11 -8.20 -17.47
N ARG A 720 11.77 -8.06 -18.76
CA ARG A 720 11.96 -6.82 -19.51
C ARG A 720 10.87 -5.85 -19.12
N ASN A 721 11.19 -4.84 -18.32
CA ASN A 721 10.39 -3.63 -18.07
C ASN A 721 10.12 -2.79 -19.35
N THR A 722 9.99 -3.41 -20.54
CA THR A 722 9.87 -2.77 -21.84
C THR A 722 8.73 -3.35 -22.68
N VAL A 723 7.74 -2.48 -22.91
CA VAL A 723 7.05 -2.25 -24.18
C VAL A 723 6.59 -3.50 -24.95
N ILE A 724 5.42 -4.02 -24.58
CA ILE A 724 4.56 -4.63 -25.60
C ILE A 724 3.96 -3.47 -26.39
N VAL A 725 4.60 -3.10 -27.51
CA VAL A 725 3.79 -2.63 -28.63
C VAL A 725 3.05 -3.89 -29.06
N GLU A 726 1.83 -4.12 -28.53
CA GLU A 726 0.88 -4.89 -29.33
C GLU A 726 0.90 -4.14 -30.66
N GLN A 727 1.41 -4.78 -31.71
CA GLN A 727 1.36 -4.20 -33.04
C GLN A 727 -0.07 -3.69 -33.21
N ASP A 728 -0.21 -2.46 -33.71
CA ASP A 728 -1.52 -1.94 -34.07
C ASP A 728 -2.25 -3.07 -34.80
N ILE A 729 -3.39 -3.50 -34.27
CA ILE A 729 -4.19 -4.56 -34.88
C ILE A 729 -4.33 -4.15 -36.35
N ASP A 730 -3.80 -4.97 -37.25
CA ASP A 730 -3.89 -4.73 -38.67
C ASP A 730 -5.39 -4.59 -38.99
N PRO A 731 -5.83 -3.49 -39.63
CA PRO A 731 -7.21 -3.39 -40.09
C PRO A 731 -7.69 -4.62 -40.88
N SER A 732 -6.79 -5.43 -41.44
CA SER A 732 -7.09 -6.73 -42.07
C SER A 732 -7.65 -7.78 -41.12
N ASP A 733 -7.34 -7.74 -39.82
CA ASP A 733 -7.88 -8.68 -38.82
C ASP A 733 -9.38 -8.44 -38.53
N CYS A 734 -9.93 -7.33 -39.02
CA CYS A 734 -11.35 -7.02 -39.01
C CYS A 734 -12.07 -7.47 -40.30
N GLU A 735 -11.37 -8.01 -41.30
CA GLU A 735 -12.01 -8.55 -42.50
C GLU A 735 -12.52 -9.97 -42.22
N ALA A 736 -13.84 -10.11 -42.15
CA ALA A 736 -14.48 -11.42 -42.14
C ALA A 736 -14.00 -12.22 -43.36
N LYS A 737 -13.37 -13.39 -43.14
CA LYS A 737 -13.03 -14.34 -44.20
C LYS A 737 -14.26 -14.60 -45.05
N VAL A 738 -14.29 -14.02 -46.25
CA VAL A 738 -15.29 -14.35 -47.27
C VAL A 738 -14.99 -15.76 -47.74
N ILE A 739 -15.72 -16.72 -47.19
CA ILE A 739 -15.80 -18.07 -47.73
C ILE A 739 -16.38 -17.92 -49.14
N LYS A 740 -15.53 -18.06 -50.16
CA LYS A 740 -16.00 -18.12 -51.55
C LYS A 740 -16.85 -19.38 -51.69
N PRO A 741 -18.05 -19.32 -52.31
CA PRO A 741 -18.82 -20.51 -52.57
C PRO A 741 -18.06 -21.36 -53.59
N ASN A 742 -17.85 -22.64 -53.26
CA ASN A 742 -17.39 -23.64 -54.22
C ASN A 742 -18.27 -23.56 -55.47
N LYS A 743 -17.64 -23.31 -56.62
CA LYS A 743 -18.27 -23.58 -57.90
C LYS A 743 -18.20 -25.09 -58.12
N ALA A 744 -19.37 -25.68 -58.39
CA ALA A 744 -19.49 -26.98 -59.02
C ALA A 744 -18.80 -27.00 -60.38
#